data_AF-A0A843I6W3-F1
#
_entry.id   AF-A0A843I6W3-F1
#
_cell.length_a   1.000
_cell.length_b   1.000
_cell.length_c   1.000
_cell.angle_alpha   90.00
_cell.angle_beta   90.00
_cell.angle_gamma   90.00
#
_symmetry.space_group_name_H-M   'P 1'
#
loop_
_entity.id
_entity.type
_entity.pdbx_description
1 polymer ?
#
loop_
_entity_poly.entity_id
_entity_poly.type
_entity_poly.pdbx_seq_one_letter_code
_entity_poly.pdbx_strand_id
1 'polypeptide(L)'
;MKKITILFIVGILIGSTLGAIGTQGKQGTPQSLSEHLTTPTIQKQTVDNDGYLLIELTGTSTFQTTPGEPQVPKIVRTIELPFGATDIRVSLTPQNIMTQQSNYEIRPAQQMVPLTEEAQSIAASSTVKDATVYAMTTPYPETWFTTSIGVGLNKNNEHVTFVSVHYYPIRYIPATGTLQIATDADLSITYTAPTQSPFPLKSEYNMVIIAPKSFEKALQLLIEHKNSHGVQTVLKTTEDIYNEFTGVDKPEKIKYFIKNAIETWGVEYVLLVGGLKNMVFAKPRDNPNEGSTGWHLPVRYTNLFDNPKFPLNSESTLYDPGVLSDLYYADIYEAGGNFSSWDPNGDGIFAAWRMEGHENDTDIDMYPDVALGRLACVSVSEVRTVVKKIITYETTTYGAEWFKKMTVISGDGFLDQEDLNILWDTTGLPTGTYTIYAQSSNPSAEYGPIETINVTVDKTQATNLTFNHDDHLRIHEYPGLPIAEIVTVSEGNILGNTDFTYVPAENEAYCNEFYFWANMSYLSGVLTIRGKSYDPKPYGNLSSIHVWIKNSADTIVFEDWRNNTEMYYEGEYTTGEQALLGRGGALYYMPEEFDREIIWASNGLFTNPEDVIEAWTEGAGFMFISGHGSPNVWADHYPGVPGNRKYGSVDGLSVTTLRPWPPFFERPMFPMDTIRNEEKLPITVIGGCHNSQFNVTMVYGFLEGMIYIFPNFPQMHMWCHGQPVPETFSWRLVRNPHGGSIATMGNTGLGYGMPGVDLTTGGGDGWITIEFFKQYGAEGLDVLGQAYQQTLTAYINTFDMTDLAAGHPKSVQQWVLLGDPSLKIGGYE
;
A
#
# COMPACT_ATOMS: atom_id res chain seq x y z
N MET A 1 13.29 22.46 10.63
CA MET A 1 12.24 23.50 10.80
C MET A 1 11.27 23.02 11.88
N LYS A 2 10.85 23.86 12.82
CA LYS A 2 9.93 23.45 13.90
C LYS A 2 8.62 22.95 13.28
N LYS A 3 8.37 21.63 13.42
CA LYS A 3 7.15 20.94 12.99
C LYS A 3 5.96 21.60 13.71
N ILE A 4 5.11 22.31 12.97
CA ILE A 4 3.93 22.97 13.54
C ILE A 4 2.85 21.89 13.72
N THR A 5 2.79 21.32 14.91
CA THR A 5 1.60 20.60 15.37
C THR A 5 0.51 21.65 15.59
N ILE A 6 -0.55 21.65 14.79
CA ILE A 6 -1.71 22.52 15.01
C ILE A 6 -2.35 22.09 16.33
N LEU A 7 -2.28 22.97 17.32
CA LEU A 7 -2.96 22.80 18.60
C LEU A 7 -4.46 23.08 18.39
N PHE A 8 -5.30 22.04 18.40
CA PHE A 8 -6.73 22.24 18.67
C PHE A 8 -6.86 22.73 20.11
N ILE A 9 -7.51 23.87 20.34
CA ILE A 9 -7.86 24.31 21.70
C ILE A 9 -9.04 23.44 22.15
N VAL A 10 -8.73 22.39 22.90
CA VAL A 10 -9.71 21.40 23.37
C VAL A 10 -10.24 21.80 24.75
N GLY A 11 -11.54 22.10 24.82
CA GLY A 11 -12.29 22.13 26.07
C GLY A 11 -13.18 20.89 26.17
N ILE A 12 -12.69 19.79 26.75
CA ILE A 12 -13.51 18.60 27.02
C ILE A 12 -14.33 18.86 28.29
N LEU A 13 -15.66 18.89 28.14
CA LEU A 13 -16.62 18.90 29.25
C LEU A 13 -17.23 17.50 29.37
N ILE A 14 -16.86 16.77 30.43
CA ILE A 14 -17.48 15.49 30.78
C ILE A 14 -18.68 15.79 31.70
N GLY A 15 -19.88 15.52 31.22
CA GLY A 15 -21.12 15.69 31.99
C GLY A 15 -21.78 14.35 32.30
N SER A 16 -22.11 14.10 33.57
CA SER A 16 -22.99 13.00 33.96
C SER A 16 -24.41 13.52 34.17
N THR A 17 -25.39 13.08 33.38
CA THR A 17 -26.80 13.43 33.60
C THR A 17 -27.39 12.54 34.70
N LEU A 18 -27.48 13.05 35.93
CA LEU A 18 -28.16 12.38 37.04
C LEU A 18 -29.69 12.58 36.92
N GLY A 19 -30.38 11.66 36.25
CA GLY A 19 -31.84 11.54 36.27
C GLY A 19 -32.31 10.64 37.41
N ALA A 20 -33.02 11.20 38.40
CA ALA A 20 -33.56 10.45 39.53
C ALA A 20 -34.92 9.81 39.18
N ILE A 21 -34.98 8.50 38.90
CA ILE A 21 -36.20 7.66 39.02
C ILE A 21 -35.79 6.22 39.45
N GLY A 22 -36.57 5.64 40.38
CA GLY A 22 -36.23 4.44 41.15
C GLY A 22 -36.41 3.07 40.46
N THR A 23 -35.59 2.13 40.98
CA THR A 23 -35.71 0.66 41.05
C THR A 23 -36.25 -0.12 39.84
N GLN A 24 -35.34 -0.62 38.98
CA GLN A 24 -34.91 -2.04 38.90
C GLN A 24 -34.08 -2.26 37.63
N GLY A 25 -32.95 -2.95 37.76
CA GLY A 25 -32.00 -3.27 36.68
C GLY A 25 -30.74 -2.40 36.74
N LYS A 26 -29.57 -3.01 36.94
CA LYS A 26 -28.27 -2.33 36.81
C LYS A 26 -28.02 -2.01 35.33
N GLN A 27 -28.66 -0.98 34.78
CA GLN A 27 -28.28 -0.41 33.50
C GLN A 27 -27.16 0.61 33.72
N GLY A 28 -26.17 0.64 32.82
CA GLY A 28 -25.07 1.59 32.85
C GLY A 28 -25.59 3.03 32.82
N THR A 29 -24.81 3.97 33.35
CA THR A 29 -25.21 5.39 33.37
C THR A 29 -24.89 6.01 32.01
N PRO A 30 -25.86 6.67 31.34
CA PRO A 30 -25.57 7.42 30.12
C PRO A 30 -24.54 8.52 30.39
N GLN A 31 -23.51 8.57 29.54
CA GLN A 31 -22.45 9.57 29.56
C GLN A 31 -22.47 10.36 28.27
N SER A 32 -21.97 11.59 28.32
CA SER A 32 -21.83 12.44 27.14
C SER A 32 -20.49 13.15 27.09
N LEU A 33 -19.95 13.25 25.88
CA LEU A 33 -18.77 14.02 25.52
C LEU A 33 -19.18 15.07 24.49
N SER A 34 -18.52 16.22 24.49
CA SER A 34 -18.71 17.22 23.45
C SER A 34 -17.40 17.94 23.15
N GLU A 35 -17.20 18.26 21.89
CA GLU A 35 -16.02 18.92 21.36
C GLU A 35 -16.43 19.96 20.32
N HIS A 36 -15.77 21.11 20.33
CA HIS A 36 -15.89 22.11 19.27
C HIS A 36 -14.75 21.92 18.28
N LEU A 37 -15.09 21.76 17.00
CA LEU A 37 -14.16 21.56 15.89
C LEU A 37 -14.08 22.82 15.05
N THR A 38 -12.87 23.26 14.71
CA THR A 38 -12.64 24.37 13.78
C THR A 38 -12.06 23.83 12.48
N THR A 39 -12.60 24.27 11.35
CA THR A 39 -12.11 23.92 10.02
C THR A 39 -10.80 24.68 9.75
N PRO A 40 -9.70 23.99 9.38
CA PRO A 40 -8.45 24.64 9.03
C PRO A 40 -8.57 25.56 7.81
N THR A 41 -7.55 26.38 7.58
CA THR A 41 -7.52 27.27 6.41
C THR A 41 -7.53 26.47 5.11
N ILE A 42 -8.47 26.83 4.22
CA ILE A 42 -8.63 26.22 2.90
C ILE A 42 -7.59 26.79 1.94
N GLN A 43 -6.89 25.90 1.25
CA GLN A 43 -6.02 26.22 0.12
C GLN A 43 -6.63 25.65 -1.15
N LYS A 44 -6.51 26.37 -2.25
CA LYS A 44 -7.09 26.00 -3.54
C LYS A 44 -5.99 26.08 -4.59
N GLN A 45 -5.76 24.97 -5.26
CA GLN A 45 -4.79 24.87 -6.34
C GLN A 45 -5.53 24.46 -7.61
N THR A 46 -5.23 25.13 -8.72
CA THR A 46 -5.68 24.67 -10.04
C THR A 46 -4.66 23.65 -10.51
N VAL A 47 -5.09 22.42 -10.77
CA VAL A 47 -4.21 21.34 -11.24
C VAL A 47 -4.40 21.20 -12.75
N ASP A 48 -3.33 21.56 -13.48
CA ASP A 48 -3.03 21.35 -14.90
C ASP A 48 -4.07 21.67 -15.99
N ASN A 49 -3.66 21.38 -17.23
CA ASN A 49 -4.26 21.74 -18.51
C ASN A 49 -5.72 21.31 -18.69
N ASP A 50 -6.22 20.38 -17.86
CA ASP A 50 -7.62 19.92 -17.83
C ASP A 50 -8.56 20.84 -17.03
N GLY A 51 -8.01 21.73 -16.18
CA GLY A 51 -8.78 22.77 -15.50
C GLY A 51 -9.59 22.29 -14.29
N TYR A 52 -9.10 21.31 -13.52
CA TYR A 52 -9.72 20.92 -12.25
C TYR A 52 -9.19 21.72 -11.05
N LEU A 53 -9.96 21.69 -9.96
CA LEU A 53 -9.65 22.28 -8.67
C LEU A 53 -9.25 21.20 -7.66
N LEU A 54 -8.07 21.33 -7.06
CA LEU A 54 -7.67 20.64 -5.84
C LEU A 54 -7.95 21.56 -4.64
N ILE A 55 -8.60 21.01 -3.62
CA ILE A 55 -8.91 21.73 -2.38
C ILE A 55 -8.19 21.03 -1.22
N GLU A 56 -7.39 21.78 -0.49
CA GLU A 56 -6.65 21.30 0.66
C GLU A 56 -7.06 22.04 1.92
N LEU A 57 -6.92 21.36 3.07
CA LEU A 57 -7.03 21.97 4.39
C LEU A 57 -5.65 21.99 5.02
N THR A 58 -5.22 23.17 5.47
CA THR A 58 -3.88 23.36 6.04
C THR A 58 -3.67 22.41 7.23
N GLY A 59 -2.64 21.57 7.17
CA GLY A 59 -2.31 20.60 8.23
C GLY A 59 -3.20 19.34 8.24
N THR A 60 -4.00 19.12 7.21
CA THR A 60 -4.81 17.92 7.01
C THR A 60 -4.31 17.20 5.76
N SER A 61 -4.22 15.87 5.82
CA SER A 61 -3.76 15.04 4.72
C SER A 61 -4.74 13.90 4.39
N THR A 62 -6.02 14.12 4.71
CA THR A 62 -7.07 13.11 4.56
C THR A 62 -8.14 13.61 3.60
N PHE A 63 -8.53 12.76 2.67
CA PHE A 63 -9.46 13.07 1.60
C PHE A 63 -10.55 12.00 1.52
N GLN A 64 -11.64 12.31 0.82
CA GLN A 64 -12.51 11.27 0.28
C GLN A 64 -11.82 10.61 -0.91
N THR A 65 -11.68 9.30 -0.84
CA THR A 65 -10.85 8.50 -1.76
C THR A 65 -11.67 7.55 -2.64
N THR A 66 -12.99 7.67 -2.65
CA THR A 66 -13.86 6.85 -3.51
C THR A 66 -13.52 7.12 -4.98
N PRO A 67 -13.03 6.13 -5.74
CA PRO A 67 -12.54 6.35 -7.10
C PRO A 67 -13.58 6.99 -8.02
N GLY A 68 -13.17 8.06 -8.71
CA GLY A 68 -14.00 8.75 -9.70
C GLY A 68 -14.96 9.81 -9.16
N GLU A 69 -15.19 9.86 -7.85
CA GLU A 69 -16.01 10.88 -7.18
C GLU A 69 -15.17 12.15 -6.89
N PRO A 70 -15.78 13.33 -6.64
CA PRO A 70 -15.03 14.54 -6.31
C PRO A 70 -14.12 14.38 -5.09
N GLN A 71 -12.82 14.59 -5.25
CA GLN A 71 -11.88 14.48 -4.13
C GLN A 71 -11.95 15.73 -3.24
N VAL A 72 -12.66 15.62 -2.12
CA VAL A 72 -12.75 16.69 -1.11
C VAL A 72 -11.99 16.32 0.17
N PRO A 73 -11.37 17.30 0.86
CA PRO A 73 -10.66 17.04 2.09
C PRO A 73 -11.66 16.72 3.22
N LYS A 74 -11.30 15.76 4.06
CA LYS A 74 -12.06 15.37 5.26
C LYS A 74 -11.18 15.53 6.51
N ILE A 75 -11.79 15.69 7.67
CA ILE A 75 -11.11 15.71 8.97
C ILE A 75 -11.49 14.43 9.70
N VAL A 76 -10.50 13.61 10.07
CA VAL A 76 -10.72 12.40 10.86
C VAL A 76 -10.50 12.73 12.34
N ARG A 77 -11.52 12.51 13.17
CA ARG A 77 -11.43 12.63 14.63
C ARG A 77 -11.78 11.30 15.28
N THR A 78 -10.80 10.70 15.93
CA THR A 78 -10.97 9.46 16.69
C THR A 78 -11.13 9.77 18.17
N ILE A 79 -12.18 9.23 18.78
CA ILE A 79 -12.47 9.36 20.20
C ILE A 79 -12.42 7.97 20.83
N GLU A 80 -11.70 7.85 21.95
CA GLU A 80 -11.59 6.61 22.71
C GLU A 80 -12.64 6.59 23.82
N LEU A 81 -13.49 5.58 23.82
CA LEU A 81 -14.46 5.29 24.89
C LEU A 81 -14.01 4.03 25.66
N PRO A 82 -14.50 3.82 26.89
CA PRO A 82 -14.25 2.57 27.61
C PRO A 82 -14.66 1.35 26.79
N PHE A 83 -13.83 0.29 26.79
CA PHE A 83 -14.13 -0.98 26.12
C PHE A 83 -15.53 -1.50 26.44
N GLY A 84 -16.27 -1.90 25.42
CA GLY A 84 -17.63 -2.43 25.59
C GLY A 84 -18.68 -1.34 25.83
N ALA A 85 -18.38 -0.08 25.49
CA ALA A 85 -19.39 0.97 25.44
C ALA A 85 -20.48 0.62 24.43
N THR A 86 -21.74 0.84 24.81
CA THR A 86 -22.93 0.57 23.96
C THR A 86 -23.78 1.82 23.80
N ASP A 87 -24.84 1.74 22.99
CA ASP A 87 -25.78 2.84 22.74
C ASP A 87 -25.10 4.13 22.28
N ILE A 88 -24.00 4.01 21.56
CA ILE A 88 -23.19 5.14 21.09
C ILE A 88 -24.00 5.90 20.03
N ARG A 89 -24.19 7.20 20.26
CA ARG A 89 -24.83 8.11 19.32
C ARG A 89 -23.93 9.30 19.11
N VAL A 90 -23.62 9.58 17.85
CA VAL A 90 -22.79 10.70 17.44
C VAL A 90 -23.67 11.73 16.75
N SER A 91 -23.51 12.99 17.13
CA SER A 91 -24.15 14.15 16.51
C SER A 91 -23.07 15.16 16.18
N LEU A 92 -23.06 15.66 14.95
CA LEU A 92 -22.19 16.76 14.54
C LEU A 92 -23.05 17.85 13.89
N THR A 93 -22.99 19.05 14.47
CA THR A 93 -23.74 20.22 13.97
C THR A 93 -22.75 21.22 13.37
N PRO A 94 -22.68 21.36 12.04
CA PRO A 94 -21.85 22.37 11.40
C PRO A 94 -22.40 23.78 11.68
N GLN A 95 -21.49 24.73 11.85
CA GLN A 95 -21.79 26.12 12.15
C GLN A 95 -21.24 27.03 11.03
N ASN A 96 -21.78 28.25 10.96
CA ASN A 96 -21.24 29.30 10.10
C ASN A 96 -21.06 28.89 8.63
N ILE A 97 -22.02 28.13 8.08
CA ILE A 97 -21.92 27.60 6.71
C ILE A 97 -21.98 28.75 5.70
N MET A 98 -20.94 28.84 4.88
CA MET A 98 -20.83 29.76 3.76
C MET A 98 -20.96 29.01 2.43
N THR A 99 -21.50 29.70 1.43
CA THR A 99 -21.59 29.17 0.06
C THR A 99 -20.66 29.95 -0.86
N GLN A 100 -19.89 29.24 -1.68
CA GLN A 100 -19.01 29.83 -2.68
C GLN A 100 -19.19 29.15 -4.04
N GLN A 101 -19.22 29.93 -5.10
CA GLN A 101 -19.23 29.41 -6.46
C GLN A 101 -17.79 29.12 -6.94
N SER A 102 -17.57 27.96 -7.56
CA SER A 102 -16.35 27.61 -8.27
C SER A 102 -16.55 27.72 -9.78
N ASN A 103 -15.52 28.17 -10.49
CA ASN A 103 -15.49 28.17 -11.96
C ASN A 103 -14.90 26.87 -12.53
N TYR A 104 -14.36 26.02 -11.67
CA TYR A 104 -13.70 24.77 -12.00
C TYR A 104 -14.37 23.63 -11.22
N GLU A 105 -14.46 22.47 -11.84
CA GLU A 105 -14.89 21.26 -11.15
C GLU A 105 -13.80 20.80 -10.18
N ILE A 106 -14.19 20.15 -9.08
CA ILE A 106 -13.21 19.47 -8.21
C ILE A 106 -12.66 18.25 -8.97
N ARG A 107 -11.36 17.97 -8.83
CA ARG A 107 -10.77 16.79 -9.48
C ARG A 107 -11.39 15.48 -8.96
N PRO A 108 -11.54 14.45 -9.80
CA PRO A 108 -11.95 13.13 -9.33
C PRO A 108 -10.84 12.47 -8.48
N ALA A 109 -11.23 11.71 -7.47
CA ALA A 109 -10.31 10.89 -6.69
C ALA A 109 -9.75 9.75 -7.55
N GLN A 110 -8.44 9.50 -7.41
CA GLN A 110 -7.74 8.43 -8.10
C GLN A 110 -8.04 7.06 -7.46
N GLN A 111 -7.63 5.99 -8.14
CA GLN A 111 -7.79 4.62 -7.66
C GLN A 111 -6.44 3.96 -7.37
N MET A 112 -6.42 3.09 -6.36
CA MET A 112 -5.26 2.25 -6.09
C MET A 112 -5.07 1.16 -7.16
N VAL A 113 -3.81 0.84 -7.47
CA VAL A 113 -3.42 -0.06 -8.56
C VAL A 113 -2.56 -1.21 -8.01
N PRO A 114 -2.80 -2.47 -8.40
CA PRO A 114 -1.96 -3.58 -7.98
C PRO A 114 -0.50 -3.37 -8.39
N LEU A 115 0.43 -3.61 -7.46
CA LEU A 115 1.88 -3.54 -7.67
C LEU A 115 2.45 -4.84 -8.27
N THR A 116 1.74 -5.48 -9.21
CA THR A 116 2.24 -6.66 -9.94
C THR A 116 2.65 -6.32 -11.36
N GLU A 117 3.55 -7.14 -11.92
CA GLU A 117 3.91 -7.07 -13.32
C GLU A 117 2.73 -7.44 -14.24
N GLU A 118 1.87 -8.39 -13.89
CA GLU A 118 0.86 -8.92 -14.84
C GLU A 118 -0.43 -8.08 -14.96
N ALA A 119 -0.70 -7.16 -14.02
CA ALA A 119 -1.99 -6.47 -13.90
C ALA A 119 -2.20 -5.23 -14.76
N GLN A 120 -1.16 -4.72 -15.41
CA GLN A 120 -1.18 -3.36 -15.96
C GLN A 120 -1.70 -3.31 -17.41
N SER A 121 -2.07 -4.46 -17.97
CA SER A 121 -2.33 -4.64 -19.40
C SER A 121 -3.81 -4.79 -19.81
N ILE A 122 -4.80 -4.39 -19.00
CA ILE A 122 -6.19 -4.84 -19.25
C ILE A 122 -7.37 -3.86 -18.92
N ALA A 123 -7.91 -3.20 -19.99
CA ALA A 123 -8.91 -2.10 -20.20
C ALA A 123 -8.73 -0.62 -19.76
N ALA A 124 -8.33 0.16 -20.77
CA ALA A 124 -8.77 1.50 -21.15
C ALA A 124 -9.86 2.19 -20.29
N SER A 125 -9.44 3.17 -19.48
CA SER A 125 -10.19 4.42 -19.26
C SER A 125 -9.33 5.45 -18.52
N SER A 126 -9.25 6.65 -19.12
CA SER A 126 -9.00 7.94 -18.47
C SER A 126 -9.59 8.03 -17.06
N THR A 127 -8.98 8.81 -16.15
CA THR A 127 -9.56 9.32 -14.90
C THR A 127 -11.09 9.21 -14.91
N VAL A 128 -11.62 8.18 -14.25
CA VAL A 128 -13.03 7.77 -14.39
C VAL A 128 -13.88 8.75 -13.60
N LYS A 129 -14.02 9.98 -14.09
CA LYS A 129 -14.98 10.94 -13.55
C LYS A 129 -16.35 10.27 -13.55
N ASP A 130 -16.93 10.04 -12.38
CA ASP A 130 -18.27 9.46 -12.28
C ASP A 130 -19.28 10.51 -12.76
N ALA A 131 -19.68 10.41 -14.03
CA ALA A 131 -20.61 11.34 -14.65
C ALA A 131 -21.95 11.43 -13.91
N THR A 132 -22.35 10.39 -13.17
CA THR A 132 -23.57 10.39 -12.37
C THR A 132 -23.41 11.30 -11.15
N VAL A 133 -22.30 11.16 -10.41
CA VAL A 133 -22.00 12.01 -9.24
C VAL A 133 -21.77 13.45 -9.68
N TYR A 134 -21.03 13.67 -10.77
CA TYR A 134 -20.79 15.02 -11.28
C TYR A 134 -22.03 15.71 -11.87
N ALA A 135 -23.08 14.94 -12.20
CA ALA A 135 -24.38 15.49 -12.59
C ALA A 135 -25.33 15.74 -11.40
N MET A 136 -24.93 15.43 -10.17
CA MET A 136 -25.80 15.61 -8.99
C MET A 136 -26.04 17.09 -8.69
N THR A 137 -27.30 17.40 -8.35
CA THR A 137 -27.74 18.73 -7.89
C THR A 137 -27.83 18.83 -6.36
N THR A 138 -27.48 17.76 -5.67
CA THR A 138 -27.36 17.68 -4.20
C THR A 138 -25.89 17.81 -3.78
N PRO A 139 -25.62 18.21 -2.52
CA PRO A 139 -24.26 18.22 -1.99
C PRO A 139 -23.64 16.82 -1.97
N TYR A 140 -22.35 16.76 -2.31
CA TYR A 140 -21.45 15.64 -2.13
C TYR A 140 -20.32 16.04 -1.16
N PRO A 141 -20.05 15.28 -0.09
CA PRO A 141 -20.87 14.17 0.38
C PRO A 141 -22.26 14.66 0.83
N GLU A 142 -23.25 13.77 0.88
CA GLU A 142 -24.63 14.14 1.25
C GLU A 142 -24.71 14.57 2.73
N THR A 143 -23.99 13.87 3.61
CA THR A 143 -23.92 14.18 5.04
C THR A 143 -22.71 15.04 5.38
N TRP A 144 -22.74 15.71 6.53
CA TRP A 144 -21.59 16.45 7.06
C TRP A 144 -20.57 15.55 7.75
N PHE A 145 -20.94 14.32 8.09
CA PHE A 145 -20.04 13.36 8.70
C PHE A 145 -20.52 11.93 8.48
N THR A 146 -19.59 10.99 8.58
CA THR A 146 -19.85 9.56 8.78
C THR A 146 -19.11 9.09 10.04
N THR A 147 -19.46 7.90 10.52
CA THR A 147 -18.85 7.32 11.71
C THR A 147 -18.59 5.84 11.54
N SER A 148 -17.44 5.38 12.04
CA SER A 148 -17.16 3.96 12.28
C SER A 148 -16.89 3.73 13.77
N ILE A 149 -17.28 2.56 14.25
CA ILE A 149 -17.09 2.13 15.64
C ILE A 149 -16.43 0.76 15.61
N GLY A 150 -15.36 0.59 16.36
CA GLY A 150 -14.67 -0.69 16.51
C GLY A 150 -13.95 -0.78 17.84
N VAL A 151 -13.35 -1.93 18.13
CA VAL A 151 -12.72 -2.21 19.42
C VAL A 151 -11.32 -2.75 19.22
N GLY A 152 -10.35 -2.19 19.94
CA GLY A 152 -8.96 -2.65 19.84
C GLY A 152 -8.05 -2.00 20.87
N LEU A 153 -6.75 -2.18 20.70
CA LEU A 153 -5.73 -1.54 21.55
C LEU A 153 -5.44 -0.10 21.10
N ASN A 154 -5.44 0.82 22.06
CA ASN A 154 -4.87 2.15 21.87
C ASN A 154 -3.35 2.14 22.02
N LYS A 155 -2.72 3.29 21.80
CA LYS A 155 -1.27 3.46 21.91
C LYS A 155 -0.67 3.17 23.28
N ASN A 156 -1.49 2.99 24.32
CA ASN A 156 -1.04 2.64 25.66
C ASN A 156 -1.26 1.13 25.98
N ASN A 157 -1.58 0.31 24.97
CA ASN A 157 -2.01 -1.09 25.13
C ASN A 157 -3.28 -1.25 25.99
N GLU A 158 -4.17 -0.26 26.00
CA GLU A 158 -5.47 -0.35 26.66
C GLU A 158 -6.54 -0.71 25.63
N HIS A 159 -7.39 -1.68 25.96
CA HIS A 159 -8.56 -1.99 25.15
C HIS A 159 -9.58 -0.85 25.26
N VAL A 160 -9.98 -0.30 24.12
CA VAL A 160 -10.92 0.83 24.02
C VAL A 160 -11.93 0.59 22.91
N THR A 161 -13.05 1.29 22.99
CA THR A 161 -13.97 1.43 21.85
C THR A 161 -13.61 2.71 21.10
N PHE A 162 -13.13 2.57 19.87
CA PHE A 162 -12.85 3.68 18.98
C PHE A 162 -14.16 4.18 18.34
N VAL A 163 -14.35 5.49 18.35
CA VAL A 163 -15.38 6.17 17.56
C VAL A 163 -14.66 7.12 16.60
N SER A 164 -14.58 6.71 15.34
CA SER A 164 -13.95 7.49 14.28
C SER A 164 -14.99 8.30 13.53
N VAL A 165 -14.92 9.62 13.69
CA VAL A 165 -15.81 10.61 13.06
C VAL A 165 -15.09 11.20 11.85
N HIS A 166 -15.58 10.91 10.66
CA HIS A 166 -15.08 11.50 9.41
C HIS A 166 -15.93 12.73 9.10
N TYR A 167 -15.44 13.91 9.47
CA TYR A 167 -16.11 15.19 9.26
C TYR A 167 -15.77 15.77 7.88
N TYR A 168 -16.80 16.22 7.15
CA TYR A 168 -16.72 16.81 5.82
C TYR A 168 -17.00 18.32 5.89
N PRO A 169 -16.02 19.16 6.27
CA PRO A 169 -16.23 20.60 6.41
C PRO A 169 -16.54 21.30 5.09
N ILE A 170 -16.23 20.67 3.96
CA ILE A 170 -16.48 21.16 2.61
C ILE A 170 -17.36 20.14 1.91
N ARG A 171 -18.51 20.60 1.39
CA ARG A 171 -19.37 19.83 0.49
C ARG A 171 -19.49 20.54 -0.85
N TYR A 172 -19.56 19.77 -1.92
CA TYR A 172 -19.57 20.24 -3.30
C TYR A 172 -20.87 19.82 -3.99
N ILE A 173 -21.57 20.76 -4.61
CA ILE A 173 -22.73 20.47 -5.47
C ILE A 173 -22.20 20.43 -6.91
N PRO A 174 -22.00 19.24 -7.50
CA PRO A 174 -21.19 19.13 -8.71
C PRO A 174 -21.83 19.78 -9.93
N ALA A 175 -23.13 19.57 -10.16
CA ALA A 175 -23.83 20.10 -11.34
C ALA A 175 -23.83 21.63 -11.43
N THR A 176 -23.68 22.31 -10.29
CA THR A 176 -23.65 23.78 -10.23
C THR A 176 -22.27 24.33 -9.89
N GLY A 177 -21.27 23.52 -9.57
CA GLY A 177 -19.96 24.03 -9.15
C GLY A 177 -19.97 24.74 -7.79
N THR A 178 -20.94 24.46 -6.91
CA THR A 178 -21.16 25.23 -5.67
C THR A 178 -20.55 24.54 -4.46
N LEU A 179 -19.69 25.23 -3.72
CA LEU A 179 -19.08 24.77 -2.46
C LEU A 179 -19.90 25.26 -1.27
N GLN A 180 -20.13 24.38 -0.30
CA GLN A 180 -20.65 24.68 1.03
C GLN A 180 -19.55 24.42 2.05
N ILE A 181 -19.17 25.45 2.81
CA ILE A 181 -18.03 25.42 3.71
C ILE A 181 -18.50 25.78 5.11
N ALA A 182 -18.39 24.84 6.04
CA ALA A 182 -18.57 25.09 7.47
C ALA A 182 -17.24 25.52 8.08
N THR A 183 -17.19 26.66 8.79
CA THR A 183 -15.94 27.10 9.45
C THR A 183 -15.74 26.40 10.80
N ASP A 184 -16.82 25.92 11.41
CA ASP A 184 -16.80 25.27 12.70
C ASP A 184 -17.87 24.17 12.77
N ALA A 185 -17.77 23.27 13.74
CA ALA A 185 -18.80 22.28 14.05
C ALA A 185 -18.79 21.90 15.53
N ASP A 186 -19.96 21.59 16.08
CA ASP A 186 -20.09 21.04 17.43
C ASP A 186 -20.33 19.53 17.34
N LEU A 187 -19.41 18.75 17.88
CA LEU A 187 -19.49 17.30 17.99
C LEU A 187 -20.00 16.93 19.38
N SER A 188 -20.98 16.02 19.45
CA SER A 188 -21.49 15.45 20.69
C SER A 188 -21.62 13.94 20.56
N ILE A 189 -21.13 13.21 21.56
CA ILE A 189 -21.24 11.77 21.64
C ILE A 189 -21.93 11.41 22.94
N THR A 190 -22.98 10.59 22.86
CA THR A 190 -23.60 9.98 24.04
C THR A 190 -23.43 8.47 23.99
N TYR A 191 -23.17 7.84 25.12
CA TYR A 191 -22.98 6.38 25.20
C TYR A 191 -23.35 5.84 26.58
N THR A 192 -23.55 4.53 26.66
CA THR A 192 -23.69 3.79 27.91
C THR A 192 -22.35 3.15 28.24
N ALA A 193 -21.72 3.55 29.35
CA ALA A 193 -20.48 2.93 29.81
C ALA A 193 -20.73 1.49 30.31
N PRO A 194 -19.77 0.57 30.10
CA PRO A 194 -19.84 -0.78 30.63
C PRO A 194 -19.87 -0.76 32.17
N THR A 195 -20.52 -1.75 32.79
CA THR A 195 -20.56 -1.83 34.26
C THR A 195 -19.36 -2.57 34.86
N GLN A 196 -18.67 -3.38 34.06
CA GLN A 196 -17.50 -4.19 34.43
C GLN A 196 -16.59 -4.32 33.22
N SER A 197 -15.28 -4.41 33.47
CA SER A 197 -14.28 -4.79 32.46
C SER A 197 -14.05 -6.30 32.53
N PRO A 198 -13.94 -7.00 31.39
CA PRO A 198 -13.58 -8.42 31.37
C PRO A 198 -12.08 -8.66 31.62
N PHE A 199 -11.25 -7.61 31.62
CA PHE A 199 -9.81 -7.73 31.70
C PHE A 199 -9.31 -7.75 33.15
N PRO A 200 -8.22 -8.48 33.44
CA PRO A 200 -7.66 -8.52 34.77
C PRO A 200 -7.02 -7.18 35.13
N LEU A 201 -7.10 -6.80 36.41
CA LEU A 201 -6.46 -5.56 36.92
C LEU A 201 -4.93 -5.61 36.88
N LYS A 202 -4.36 -6.82 36.82
CA LYS A 202 -2.92 -7.07 36.73
C LYS A 202 -2.68 -8.24 35.80
N SER A 203 -1.76 -8.07 34.87
CA SER A 203 -1.31 -9.14 33.98
C SER A 203 -0.51 -10.19 34.77
N GLU A 204 -0.82 -11.47 34.53
CA GLU A 204 -0.03 -12.64 34.95
C GLU A 204 1.10 -12.91 33.95
N TYR A 205 0.78 -12.84 32.65
CA TYR A 205 1.73 -12.98 31.55
C TYR A 205 1.52 -11.85 30.54
N ASN A 206 2.60 -11.17 30.17
CA ASN A 206 2.58 -10.17 29.10
C ASN A 206 2.50 -10.82 27.72
N MET A 207 3.14 -11.98 27.54
CA MET A 207 3.30 -12.63 26.25
C MET A 207 2.93 -14.10 26.31
N VAL A 208 2.25 -14.58 25.27
CA VAL A 208 2.08 -16.01 25.00
C VAL A 208 2.74 -16.39 23.68
N ILE A 209 3.53 -17.46 23.72
CA ILE A 209 4.03 -18.14 22.53
C ILE A 209 3.09 -19.30 22.21
N ILE A 210 2.58 -19.38 20.99
CA ILE A 210 1.76 -20.48 20.50
C ILE A 210 2.58 -21.27 19.47
N ALA A 211 2.84 -22.55 19.73
CA ALA A 211 3.68 -23.39 18.87
C ALA A 211 3.30 -24.86 18.97
N PRO A 212 3.65 -25.73 17.99
CA PRO A 212 3.50 -27.18 18.19
C PRO A 212 4.43 -27.69 19.29
N LYS A 213 4.02 -28.78 19.95
CA LYS A 213 4.80 -29.48 20.99
C LYS A 213 6.25 -29.78 20.58
N SER A 214 6.48 -30.03 19.30
CA SER A 214 7.80 -30.31 18.73
C SER A 214 8.80 -29.15 18.84
N PHE A 215 8.32 -27.91 18.98
CA PHE A 215 9.16 -26.70 19.05
C PHE A 215 9.42 -26.22 20.48
N GLU A 216 8.70 -26.74 21.47
CA GLU A 216 8.76 -26.35 22.89
C GLU A 216 10.20 -26.20 23.41
N LYS A 217 11.04 -27.22 23.21
CA LYS A 217 12.42 -27.21 23.71
C LYS A 217 13.30 -26.12 23.09
N ALA A 218 13.06 -25.76 21.83
CA ALA A 218 13.86 -24.74 21.15
C ALA A 218 13.45 -23.32 21.56
N LEU A 219 12.20 -23.15 22.01
CA LEU A 219 11.64 -21.87 22.45
C LEU A 219 11.97 -21.52 23.89
N GLN A 220 12.39 -22.48 24.71
CA GLN A 220 12.71 -22.28 26.11
C GLN A 220 13.71 -21.13 26.35
N LEU A 221 14.74 -21.01 25.49
CA LEU A 221 15.72 -19.93 25.59
C LEU A 221 15.12 -18.54 25.34
N LEU A 222 14.15 -18.44 24.42
CA LEU A 222 13.44 -17.19 24.17
C LEU A 222 12.58 -16.80 25.37
N ILE A 223 11.85 -17.77 25.94
CA ILE A 223 11.01 -17.55 27.13
C ILE A 223 11.86 -17.05 28.30
N GLU A 224 13.00 -17.69 28.57
CA GLU A 224 13.93 -17.27 29.62
C GLU A 224 14.49 -15.87 29.36
N HIS A 225 14.86 -15.56 28.12
CA HIS A 225 15.35 -14.25 27.73
C HIS A 225 14.29 -13.16 27.96
N LYS A 226 13.05 -13.37 27.50
CA LYS A 226 11.95 -12.40 27.67
C LYS A 226 11.60 -12.19 29.15
N ASN A 227 11.53 -13.27 29.92
CA ASN A 227 11.32 -13.20 31.36
C ASN A 227 12.42 -12.39 32.08
N SER A 228 13.67 -12.51 31.62
CA SER A 228 14.80 -11.75 32.19
C SER A 228 14.75 -10.25 31.91
N HIS A 229 14.00 -9.82 30.89
CA HIS A 229 13.77 -8.41 30.54
C HIS A 229 12.38 -7.92 30.94
N GLY A 230 11.70 -8.65 31.85
CA GLY A 230 10.43 -8.22 32.42
C GLY A 230 9.19 -8.51 31.56
N VAL A 231 9.34 -9.16 30.40
CA VAL A 231 8.22 -9.63 29.57
C VAL A 231 7.85 -11.04 30.02
N GLN A 232 6.90 -11.16 30.95
CA GLN A 232 6.49 -12.45 31.49
C GLN A 232 5.85 -13.30 30.37
N THR A 233 6.51 -14.39 30.02
CA THR A 233 6.22 -15.17 28.81
C THR A 233 5.88 -16.61 29.16
N VAL A 234 4.81 -17.13 28.55
CA VAL A 234 4.37 -18.52 28.68
C VAL A 234 4.21 -19.17 27.31
N LEU A 235 4.49 -20.47 27.21
CA LEU A 235 4.22 -21.27 26.02
C LEU A 235 2.88 -21.99 26.18
N LYS A 236 2.04 -21.93 25.14
CA LYS A 236 0.89 -22.82 24.97
C LYS A 236 1.05 -23.64 23.69
N THR A 237 0.91 -24.96 23.79
CA THR A 237 1.06 -25.82 22.61
C THR A 237 -0.22 -25.86 21.79
N THR A 238 -0.11 -25.98 20.47
CA THR A 238 -1.29 -26.12 19.60
C THR A 238 -2.09 -27.38 19.94
N GLU A 239 -1.41 -28.47 20.32
CA GLU A 239 -2.06 -29.70 20.79
C GLU A 239 -2.91 -29.48 22.05
N ASP A 240 -2.41 -28.72 23.03
CA ASP A 240 -3.17 -28.38 24.24
C ASP A 240 -4.39 -27.51 23.89
N ILE A 241 -4.21 -26.49 23.05
CA ILE A 241 -5.31 -25.62 22.59
C ILE A 241 -6.41 -26.43 21.92
N TYR A 242 -6.06 -27.34 21.01
CA TYR A 242 -7.06 -28.12 20.28
C TYR A 242 -7.88 -29.05 21.17
N ASN A 243 -7.30 -29.49 22.30
CA ASN A 243 -7.95 -30.33 23.28
C ASN A 243 -8.82 -29.54 24.27
N GLU A 244 -8.41 -28.31 24.61
CA GLU A 244 -9.05 -27.50 25.66
C GLU A 244 -10.13 -26.56 25.12
N PHE A 245 -9.99 -26.09 23.87
CA PHE A 245 -10.89 -25.10 23.27
C PHE A 245 -11.75 -25.70 22.16
N THR A 246 -12.98 -25.21 22.09
CA THR A 246 -13.95 -25.49 21.01
C THR A 246 -13.96 -24.34 20.02
N GLY A 247 -14.27 -24.65 18.77
CA GLY A 247 -14.38 -23.72 17.65
C GLY A 247 -14.76 -24.52 16.41
N VAL A 248 -15.21 -23.84 15.36
CA VAL A 248 -15.61 -24.46 14.08
C VAL A 248 -14.45 -25.18 13.39
N ASP A 249 -13.22 -24.70 13.60
CA ASP A 249 -11.98 -25.24 13.07
C ASP A 249 -10.78 -24.95 14.00
N LYS A 250 -9.56 -25.29 13.57
CA LYS A 250 -8.35 -25.12 14.40
C LYS A 250 -7.95 -23.65 14.58
N PRO A 251 -7.97 -22.78 13.56
CA PRO A 251 -7.75 -21.35 13.74
C PRO A 251 -8.71 -20.73 14.76
N GLU A 252 -10.01 -21.03 14.71
CA GLU A 252 -10.96 -20.42 15.67
C GLU A 252 -10.70 -20.91 17.10
N LYS A 253 -10.31 -22.17 17.30
CA LYS A 253 -9.87 -22.65 18.63
C LYS A 253 -8.67 -21.87 19.17
N ILE A 254 -7.71 -21.52 18.31
CA ILE A 254 -6.57 -20.66 18.70
C ILE A 254 -7.07 -19.26 19.05
N LYS A 255 -7.99 -18.70 18.27
CA LYS A 255 -8.59 -17.38 18.52
C LYS A 255 -9.33 -17.33 19.87
N TYR A 256 -10.12 -18.35 20.19
CA TYR A 256 -10.76 -18.48 21.51
C TYR A 256 -9.77 -18.64 22.66
N PHE A 257 -8.65 -19.35 22.44
CA PHE A 257 -7.58 -19.40 23.43
C PHE A 257 -6.96 -18.02 23.65
N ILE A 258 -6.67 -17.26 22.59
CA ILE A 258 -6.11 -15.90 22.70
C ILE A 258 -7.07 -15.00 23.48
N LYS A 259 -8.37 -15.01 23.16
CA LYS A 259 -9.41 -14.32 23.94
C LYS A 259 -9.34 -14.68 25.43
N ASN A 260 -9.25 -15.98 25.74
CA ASN A 260 -9.16 -16.43 27.13
C ASN A 260 -7.87 -15.97 27.80
N ALA A 261 -6.73 -15.98 27.11
CA ALA A 261 -5.46 -15.50 27.63
C ALA A 261 -5.49 -13.99 27.92
N ILE A 262 -6.14 -13.18 27.08
CA ILE A 262 -6.37 -11.75 27.33
C ILE A 262 -7.22 -11.56 28.59
N GLU A 263 -8.35 -12.26 28.71
CA GLU A 263 -9.31 -12.06 29.81
C GLU A 263 -8.87 -12.64 31.16
N THR A 264 -7.99 -13.64 31.14
CA THR A 264 -7.55 -14.32 32.37
C THR A 264 -6.14 -13.97 32.79
N TRP A 265 -5.22 -13.83 31.82
CA TRP A 265 -3.81 -13.54 32.08
C TRP A 265 -3.43 -12.10 31.77
N GLY A 266 -4.23 -11.36 30.98
CA GLY A 266 -3.88 -10.00 30.57
C GLY A 266 -2.71 -9.97 29.59
N VAL A 267 -2.70 -10.90 28.63
CA VAL A 267 -1.69 -10.96 27.56
C VAL A 267 -1.82 -9.75 26.64
N GLU A 268 -0.68 -9.14 26.32
CA GLU A 268 -0.54 -8.01 25.38
C GLU A 268 0.11 -8.44 24.05
N TYR A 269 0.89 -9.53 24.08
CA TYR A 269 1.66 -10.02 22.93
C TYR A 269 1.39 -11.49 22.62
N VAL A 270 1.16 -11.82 21.35
CA VAL A 270 1.01 -13.20 20.86
C VAL A 270 2.06 -13.48 19.78
N LEU A 271 2.96 -14.43 20.05
CA LEU A 271 3.92 -14.91 19.06
C LEU A 271 3.50 -16.28 18.54
N LEU A 272 3.13 -16.33 17.26
CA LEU A 272 2.83 -17.58 16.56
C LEU A 272 4.14 -18.19 16.03
N VAL A 273 4.46 -19.42 16.39
CA VAL A 273 5.67 -20.11 15.91
C VAL A 273 5.30 -21.37 15.14
N GLY A 274 5.39 -21.28 13.82
CA GLY A 274 5.14 -22.39 12.89
C GLY A 274 4.67 -21.88 11.53
N GLY A 275 5.27 -22.44 10.47
CA GLY A 275 4.84 -22.26 9.09
C GLY A 275 4.34 -23.57 8.48
N LEU A 276 4.53 -23.72 7.17
CA LEU A 276 4.29 -24.97 6.45
C LEU A 276 5.19 -26.10 6.98
N LYS A 277 4.77 -27.35 6.84
CA LYS A 277 5.57 -28.50 7.28
C LYS A 277 6.75 -28.79 6.35
N ASN A 278 6.73 -28.29 5.12
CA ASN A 278 7.72 -28.59 4.10
C ASN A 278 7.73 -27.52 2.99
N MET A 279 8.91 -27.01 2.66
CA MET A 279 9.14 -26.00 1.61
C MET A 279 9.03 -26.54 0.17
N VAL A 280 9.27 -27.84 -0.01
CA VAL A 280 9.20 -28.50 -1.32
C VAL A 280 7.75 -28.81 -1.68
N PHE A 281 7.03 -29.46 -0.77
CA PHE A 281 5.63 -29.82 -0.97
C PHE A 281 4.86 -29.89 0.36
N ALA A 282 3.91 -28.98 0.50
CA ALA A 282 2.87 -28.99 1.52
C ALA A 282 1.62 -28.38 0.92
N LYS A 283 0.44 -28.97 1.17
CA LYS A 283 -0.83 -28.41 0.69
C LYS A 283 -1.17 -27.17 1.54
N PRO A 284 -1.25 -25.96 0.96
CA PRO A 284 -1.41 -24.73 1.74
C PRO A 284 -2.83 -24.53 2.28
N ARG A 285 -3.85 -25.04 1.57
CA ARG A 285 -5.28 -24.91 1.89
C ARG A 285 -5.94 -26.27 2.03
N ASP A 286 -6.65 -26.50 3.13
CA ASP A 286 -7.51 -27.67 3.29
C ASP A 286 -8.90 -27.42 2.68
N ASN A 287 -9.41 -26.22 2.85
CA ASN A 287 -10.68 -25.68 2.36
C ASN A 287 -10.49 -24.16 2.06
N PRO A 288 -11.55 -23.39 1.70
CA PRO A 288 -11.41 -21.96 1.43
C PRO A 288 -10.86 -21.14 2.60
N ASN A 289 -11.17 -21.51 3.84
CA ASN A 289 -10.92 -20.69 5.04
C ASN A 289 -9.60 -21.00 5.76
N GLU A 290 -9.05 -22.22 5.65
CA GLU A 290 -7.91 -22.61 6.48
C GLU A 290 -6.92 -23.57 5.81
N GLY A 291 -5.72 -23.61 6.40
CA GLY A 291 -4.70 -24.63 6.18
C GLY A 291 -4.25 -25.24 7.51
N SER A 292 -4.59 -26.50 7.75
CA SER A 292 -4.40 -27.18 9.04
C SER A 292 -3.57 -28.47 8.93
N THR A 293 -3.67 -29.19 7.81
CA THR A 293 -2.94 -30.45 7.59
C THR A 293 -1.48 -30.19 7.20
N GLY A 294 -1.25 -29.24 6.28
CA GLY A 294 0.05 -28.85 5.75
C GLY A 294 0.90 -27.97 6.67
N TRP A 295 0.36 -27.55 7.82
CA TRP A 295 0.95 -26.53 8.69
C TRP A 295 1.34 -27.06 10.07
N HIS A 296 2.42 -26.50 10.63
CA HIS A 296 2.80 -26.68 12.05
C HIS A 296 1.89 -25.86 12.97
N LEU A 297 1.54 -24.65 12.54
CA LEU A 297 0.56 -23.78 13.17
C LEU A 297 -0.35 -23.26 12.04
N PRO A 298 -1.68 -23.48 12.12
CA PRO A 298 -2.59 -23.20 11.02
C PRO A 298 -2.69 -21.70 10.71
N VAL A 299 -3.27 -21.41 9.56
CA VAL A 299 -3.52 -20.05 9.07
C VAL A 299 -5.00 -19.86 8.75
N ARG A 300 -5.46 -18.61 8.82
CA ARG A 300 -6.76 -18.19 8.30
C ARG A 300 -6.57 -17.54 6.93
N TYR A 301 -7.43 -17.91 6.01
CA TYR A 301 -7.62 -17.20 4.75
C TYR A 301 -8.91 -16.38 4.83
N THR A 302 -8.86 -15.15 4.34
CA THR A 302 -10.07 -14.39 4.02
C THR A 302 -10.65 -14.90 2.71
N ASN A 303 -11.92 -14.59 2.42
CA ASN A 303 -12.56 -14.93 1.16
C ASN A 303 -13.03 -13.65 0.45
N LEU A 304 -12.13 -12.68 0.40
CA LEU A 304 -12.33 -11.40 -0.27
C LEU A 304 -11.87 -11.52 -1.72
N PHE A 305 -12.83 -11.41 -2.65
CA PHE A 305 -12.59 -11.41 -4.09
C PHE A 305 -12.45 -9.95 -4.52
N ASP A 306 -11.21 -9.48 -4.59
CA ASP A 306 -10.92 -8.14 -5.04
C ASP A 306 -11.18 -8.07 -6.54
N ASN A 307 -12.33 -7.51 -6.89
CA ASN A 307 -12.58 -7.05 -8.24
C ASN A 307 -12.49 -5.53 -8.23
N PRO A 308 -11.27 -4.94 -8.18
CA PRO A 308 -11.13 -3.49 -8.27
C PRO A 308 -11.84 -3.06 -9.55
N LYS A 309 -12.79 -2.13 -9.41
CA LYS A 309 -13.77 -1.80 -10.46
C LYS A 309 -13.09 -1.31 -11.75
N PHE A 310 -11.85 -0.81 -11.63
CA PHE A 310 -10.91 -0.37 -12.65
C PHE A 310 -9.48 -0.58 -12.09
N PRO A 311 -8.39 -0.82 -12.84
CA PRO A 311 -8.21 -0.91 -14.29
C PRO A 311 -8.18 -2.39 -14.73
N LEU A 312 -9.17 -3.18 -14.32
CA LEU A 312 -9.33 -4.53 -14.81
C LEU A 312 -10.52 -4.50 -15.75
N ASN A 313 -10.31 -4.82 -17.03
CA ASN A 313 -11.39 -4.93 -18.00
C ASN A 313 -12.48 -5.83 -17.46
N SER A 314 -13.70 -5.60 -17.93
CA SER A 314 -14.86 -6.45 -17.64
C SER A 314 -14.67 -7.93 -18.05
N GLU A 315 -13.53 -8.29 -18.66
CA GLU A 315 -13.14 -9.65 -19.03
C GLU A 315 -11.96 -10.22 -18.20
N SER A 316 -11.40 -9.45 -17.26
CA SER A 316 -10.18 -9.77 -16.53
C SER A 316 -10.54 -10.00 -15.09
N THR A 317 -10.16 -11.17 -14.64
CA THR A 317 -10.51 -11.73 -13.36
C THR A 317 -9.29 -11.74 -12.46
N LEU A 318 -8.46 -10.69 -12.50
CA LEU A 318 -7.30 -10.62 -11.61
C LEU A 318 -7.80 -10.33 -10.20
N TYR A 319 -7.85 -11.37 -9.38
CA TYR A 319 -8.19 -11.30 -7.97
C TYR A 319 -7.37 -12.32 -7.21
N ASP A 320 -7.11 -12.05 -5.93
CA ASP A 320 -6.70 -13.08 -5.00
C ASP A 320 -7.92 -13.89 -4.59
N PRO A 321 -7.90 -15.23 -4.63
CA PRO A 321 -8.99 -16.06 -4.12
C PRO A 321 -8.99 -16.08 -2.58
N GLY A 322 -8.86 -14.91 -1.94
CA GLY A 322 -8.55 -14.76 -0.53
C GLY A 322 -7.07 -14.64 -0.20
N VAL A 323 -6.75 -13.94 0.89
CA VAL A 323 -5.37 -13.71 1.37
C VAL A 323 -5.12 -14.37 2.73
N LEU A 324 -3.86 -14.68 3.05
CA LEU A 324 -3.48 -15.08 4.41
C LEU A 324 -3.67 -13.88 5.34
N SER A 325 -4.36 -14.07 6.46
CA SER A 325 -4.54 -12.99 7.44
C SER A 325 -4.29 -13.49 8.85
N ASP A 326 -3.13 -13.13 9.40
CA ASP A 326 -2.87 -13.33 10.83
C ASP A 326 -3.57 -12.27 11.69
N LEU A 327 -4.09 -11.19 11.09
CA LEU A 327 -4.97 -10.23 11.77
C LEU A 327 -6.21 -10.91 12.35
N TYR A 328 -6.68 -12.00 11.73
CA TYR A 328 -7.75 -12.84 12.29
C TYR A 328 -7.49 -13.29 13.74
N TYR A 329 -6.23 -13.57 14.09
CA TYR A 329 -5.86 -13.97 15.45
C TYR A 329 -5.70 -12.79 16.40
N ALA A 330 -5.60 -11.57 15.88
CA ALA A 330 -5.39 -10.35 16.65
C ALA A 330 -6.69 -9.56 16.89
N ASP A 331 -7.62 -9.53 15.94
CA ASP A 331 -8.97 -8.97 16.09
C ASP A 331 -9.83 -9.99 16.84
N ILE A 332 -10.09 -9.76 18.12
CA ILE A 332 -10.79 -10.67 19.04
C ILE A 332 -12.20 -10.18 19.33
N TYR A 333 -12.40 -8.87 19.41
CA TYR A 333 -13.63 -8.24 19.84
C TYR A 333 -14.21 -7.33 18.77
N GLU A 334 -15.53 -7.36 18.63
CA GLU A 334 -16.27 -6.39 17.83
C GLU A 334 -16.91 -5.31 18.74
N ALA A 335 -17.55 -4.31 18.13
CA ALA A 335 -18.29 -3.26 18.82
C ALA A 335 -19.23 -3.82 19.92
N GLY A 336 -19.12 -3.27 21.13
CA GLY A 336 -19.83 -3.76 22.32
C GLY A 336 -19.09 -4.86 23.10
N GLY A 337 -17.95 -5.33 22.62
CA GLY A 337 -17.08 -6.30 23.31
C GLY A 337 -17.48 -7.77 23.10
N ASN A 338 -18.28 -8.06 22.07
CA ASN A 338 -18.59 -9.43 21.67
C ASN A 338 -17.42 -10.07 20.92
N PHE A 339 -17.44 -11.38 20.72
CA PHE A 339 -16.39 -12.08 19.97
C PHE A 339 -16.53 -11.87 18.47
N SER A 340 -15.47 -11.40 17.82
CA SER A 340 -15.38 -11.23 16.37
C SER A 340 -15.08 -12.58 15.69
N SER A 341 -16.07 -13.23 15.07
CA SER A 341 -15.88 -14.52 14.39
C SER A 341 -15.21 -14.40 13.02
N TRP A 342 -15.34 -13.24 12.36
CA TRP A 342 -15.13 -13.04 10.92
C TRP A 342 -16.08 -13.86 10.03
N ASP A 343 -17.19 -14.35 10.59
CA ASP A 343 -18.31 -14.99 9.89
C ASP A 343 -19.60 -14.52 10.60
N PRO A 344 -19.98 -13.24 10.42
CA PRO A 344 -21.14 -12.64 11.08
C PRO A 344 -22.48 -13.23 10.60
N ASN A 345 -22.54 -13.76 9.38
CA ASN A 345 -23.77 -14.35 8.82
C ASN A 345 -23.91 -15.86 9.15
N GLY A 346 -22.84 -16.52 9.57
CA GLY A 346 -22.82 -17.91 10.01
C GLY A 346 -22.91 -18.93 8.87
N ASP A 347 -22.51 -18.56 7.64
CA ASP A 347 -22.54 -19.43 6.47
C ASP A 347 -21.31 -20.37 6.37
N GLY A 348 -20.32 -20.14 7.23
CA GLY A 348 -19.10 -20.93 7.31
C GLY A 348 -18.01 -20.51 6.34
N ILE A 349 -18.14 -19.39 5.62
CA ILE A 349 -17.09 -18.75 4.82
C ILE A 349 -16.65 -17.48 5.53
N PHE A 350 -15.36 -17.37 5.80
CA PHE A 350 -14.84 -16.33 6.67
C PHE A 350 -14.36 -15.12 5.87
N ALA A 351 -14.75 -13.92 6.29
CA ALA A 351 -14.47 -12.66 5.61
C ALA A 351 -14.80 -12.76 4.11
N ALA A 352 -15.98 -13.28 3.81
CA ALA A 352 -16.55 -13.38 2.47
C ALA A 352 -16.90 -12.00 1.95
N TRP A 353 -16.34 -11.61 0.81
CA TRP A 353 -16.67 -10.32 0.19
C TRP A 353 -16.59 -10.47 -1.32
N ARG A 354 -17.71 -10.18 -2.00
CA ARG A 354 -17.88 -10.37 -3.46
C ARG A 354 -17.59 -11.80 -3.94
N MET A 355 -17.60 -12.77 -3.03
CA MET A 355 -17.46 -14.18 -3.36
C MET A 355 -18.77 -14.69 -3.97
N GLU A 356 -18.67 -15.31 -5.14
CA GLU A 356 -19.86 -15.82 -5.84
C GLU A 356 -20.60 -16.86 -4.97
N GLY A 357 -21.90 -16.67 -4.78
CA GLY A 357 -22.76 -17.58 -4.03
C GLY A 357 -22.79 -17.36 -2.52
N HIS A 358 -22.09 -16.34 -2.00
CA HIS A 358 -22.03 -16.01 -0.57
C HIS A 358 -22.45 -14.56 -0.32
N GLU A 359 -23.06 -14.30 0.84
CA GLU A 359 -23.36 -12.93 1.28
C GLU A 359 -22.07 -12.26 1.76
N ASN A 360 -21.99 -10.92 1.66
CA ASN A 360 -20.83 -10.21 2.17
C ASN A 360 -20.86 -10.19 3.70
N ASP A 361 -19.72 -10.49 4.32
CA ASP A 361 -19.49 -10.34 5.76
C ASP A 361 -19.23 -8.87 6.09
N THR A 362 -20.31 -8.12 6.25
CA THR A 362 -20.23 -6.74 6.73
C THR A 362 -19.94 -6.69 8.24
N ASP A 363 -19.49 -5.54 8.73
CA ASP A 363 -19.34 -5.25 10.17
C ASP A 363 -18.16 -5.92 10.90
N ILE A 364 -17.22 -6.54 10.17
CA ILE A 364 -15.90 -6.90 10.72
C ILE A 364 -15.10 -5.61 10.93
N ASP A 365 -14.78 -5.27 12.18
CA ASP A 365 -14.11 -3.99 12.48
C ASP A 365 -12.58 -4.00 12.23
N MET A 366 -11.95 -5.18 12.25
CA MET A 366 -10.54 -5.44 11.92
C MET A 366 -9.54 -4.82 12.90
N TYR A 367 -9.99 -4.27 14.03
CA TYR A 367 -9.09 -3.65 14.98
C TYR A 367 -8.32 -4.73 15.77
N PRO A 368 -6.98 -4.67 15.82
CA PRO A 368 -6.21 -5.59 16.63
C PRO A 368 -6.38 -5.32 18.15
N ASP A 369 -6.75 -6.36 18.89
CA ASP A 369 -6.87 -6.40 20.36
C ASP A 369 -5.62 -6.93 21.07
N VAL A 370 -4.67 -7.47 20.31
CA VAL A 370 -3.40 -7.97 20.83
C VAL A 370 -2.30 -7.76 19.79
N ALA A 371 -1.10 -7.39 20.24
CA ALA A 371 0.04 -7.25 19.35
C ALA A 371 0.52 -8.65 18.91
N LEU A 372 0.46 -8.92 17.60
CA LEU A 372 0.70 -10.27 17.06
C LEU A 372 1.80 -10.27 16.01
N GLY A 373 2.66 -11.29 16.06
CA GLY A 373 3.66 -11.57 15.04
C GLY A 373 3.87 -13.06 14.85
N ARG A 374 4.41 -13.45 13.69
CA ARG A 374 4.67 -14.85 13.34
C ARG A 374 6.14 -15.13 13.01
N LEU A 375 6.66 -16.22 13.56
CA LEU A 375 7.86 -16.90 13.08
C LEU A 375 7.43 -18.11 12.25
N ALA A 376 7.48 -18.01 10.92
CA ALA A 376 6.97 -19.00 9.97
C ALA A 376 7.85 -20.27 9.85
N CYS A 377 8.48 -20.69 10.95
CA CYS A 377 9.48 -21.74 10.94
C CYS A 377 8.93 -23.11 10.53
N VAL A 378 9.66 -23.79 9.65
CA VAL A 378 9.29 -25.15 9.18
C VAL A 378 10.02 -26.26 9.94
N SER A 379 11.02 -25.91 10.74
CA SER A 379 11.84 -26.88 11.48
C SER A 379 12.35 -26.34 12.82
N VAL A 380 12.71 -27.26 13.71
CA VAL A 380 13.36 -26.94 14.99
C VAL A 380 14.69 -26.19 14.78
N SER A 381 15.42 -26.47 13.70
CA SER A 381 16.67 -25.76 13.40
C SER A 381 16.42 -24.29 13.12
N GLU A 382 15.37 -23.99 12.36
CA GLU A 382 14.99 -22.63 12.03
C GLU A 382 14.50 -21.87 13.26
N VAL A 383 13.70 -22.51 14.13
CA VAL A 383 13.31 -21.93 15.43
C VAL A 383 14.54 -21.53 16.23
N ARG A 384 15.56 -22.40 16.32
CA ARG A 384 16.81 -22.05 17.03
C ARG A 384 17.54 -20.87 16.40
N THR A 385 17.56 -20.78 15.07
CA THR A 385 18.16 -19.67 14.34
C THR A 385 17.47 -18.35 14.70
N VAL A 386 16.15 -18.27 14.55
CA VAL A 386 15.42 -17.01 14.81
C VAL A 386 15.43 -16.65 16.30
N VAL A 387 15.34 -17.61 17.20
CA VAL A 387 15.50 -17.39 18.66
C VAL A 387 16.88 -16.80 18.97
N LYS A 388 17.95 -17.34 18.37
CA LYS A 388 19.30 -16.78 18.54
C LYS A 388 19.38 -15.35 18.03
N LYS A 389 18.80 -15.05 16.86
CA LYS A 389 18.76 -13.71 16.28
C LYS A 389 18.05 -12.71 17.20
N ILE A 390 16.86 -13.06 17.71
CA ILE A 390 16.09 -12.23 18.64
C ILE A 390 16.90 -11.93 19.90
N ILE A 391 17.42 -12.96 20.57
CA ILE A 391 18.21 -12.78 21.79
C ILE A 391 19.45 -11.93 21.51
N THR A 392 20.14 -12.15 20.39
CA THR A 392 21.36 -11.38 20.04
C THR A 392 21.01 -9.91 19.76
N TYR A 393 19.96 -9.65 18.98
CA TYR A 393 19.48 -8.30 18.69
C TYR A 393 19.12 -7.57 19.98
N GLU A 394 18.30 -8.17 20.83
CA GLU A 394 17.81 -7.53 22.05
C GLU A 394 18.92 -7.28 23.09
N THR A 395 20.00 -8.06 23.06
CA THR A 395 21.13 -7.92 24.00
C THR A 395 22.28 -7.04 23.51
N THR A 396 22.41 -6.83 22.19
CA THR A 396 23.63 -6.20 21.63
C THR A 396 23.37 -4.95 20.79
N THR A 397 22.11 -4.65 20.48
CA THR A 397 21.76 -3.51 19.59
C THR A 397 21.74 -2.17 20.32
N TYR A 398 21.51 -2.17 21.65
CA TYR A 398 21.39 -0.92 22.39
C TYR A 398 22.69 -0.10 22.30
N GLY A 399 22.57 1.13 21.82
CA GLY A 399 23.69 2.04 21.59
C GLY A 399 24.61 1.64 20.42
N ALA A 400 24.25 0.64 19.61
CA ALA A 400 25.04 0.26 18.45
C ALA A 400 24.85 1.25 17.29
N GLU A 401 25.95 1.77 16.74
CA GLU A 401 25.92 2.79 15.67
C GLU A 401 25.16 2.33 14.42
N TRP A 402 25.26 1.04 14.05
CA TRP A 402 24.56 0.50 12.88
C TRP A 402 23.03 0.58 13.00
N PHE A 403 22.49 0.64 14.21
CA PHE A 403 21.05 0.78 14.41
C PHE A 403 20.57 2.18 14.02
N LYS A 404 21.39 3.22 14.16
CA LYS A 404 21.06 4.60 13.78
C LYS A 404 21.26 4.88 12.29
N LYS A 405 21.02 3.87 11.45
CA LYS A 405 20.98 3.96 9.99
C LYS A 405 19.62 3.47 9.50
N MET A 406 19.00 4.20 8.57
CA MET A 406 17.88 3.74 7.77
C MET A 406 18.28 3.73 6.30
N THR A 407 18.13 2.57 5.68
CA THR A 407 18.36 2.38 4.24
C THR A 407 17.02 2.31 3.53
N VAL A 408 16.86 3.11 2.47
CA VAL A 408 15.68 3.07 1.60
C VAL A 408 16.07 2.73 0.16
N ILE A 409 15.29 1.86 -0.48
CA ILE A 409 15.55 1.39 -1.84
C ILE A 409 14.27 1.44 -2.68
N SER A 410 14.31 2.10 -3.83
CA SER A 410 13.10 2.33 -4.63
C SER A 410 13.39 2.88 -6.03
N GLY A 411 12.35 3.01 -6.83
CA GLY A 411 12.33 3.66 -8.13
C GLY A 411 10.92 4.10 -8.49
N ASP A 412 10.56 3.91 -9.75
CA ASP A 412 9.30 4.33 -10.33
C ASP A 412 8.28 3.16 -10.43
N GLY A 413 7.42 3.04 -9.41
CA GLY A 413 6.38 2.01 -9.37
C GLY A 413 5.31 2.15 -10.48
N PHE A 414 5.12 3.34 -11.06
CA PHE A 414 4.10 3.56 -12.09
C PHE A 414 4.48 4.69 -13.06
N LEU A 415 4.43 4.42 -14.36
CA LEU A 415 4.55 5.47 -15.37
C LEU A 415 3.29 6.36 -15.44
N ASP A 416 3.22 7.45 -14.69
CA ASP A 416 2.06 8.36 -14.64
C ASP A 416 2.10 9.50 -15.67
N GLN A 417 2.64 9.22 -16.86
CA GLN A 417 2.84 10.20 -17.95
C GLN A 417 1.54 10.86 -18.43
N GLU A 418 1.43 12.18 -18.31
CA GLU A 418 0.33 12.94 -18.93
C GLU A 418 0.27 12.80 -20.47
N ASP A 419 -0.93 12.75 -21.05
CA ASP A 419 -1.12 12.72 -22.50
C ASP A 419 -0.73 14.07 -23.13
N LEU A 420 0.30 14.08 -23.97
CA LEU A 420 0.70 15.27 -24.71
C LEU A 420 -0.39 15.75 -25.67
N ASN A 421 -1.13 14.86 -26.33
CA ASN A 421 -2.25 15.17 -27.23
C ASN A 421 -2.03 16.40 -28.14
N ILE A 422 -0.88 16.49 -28.83
CA ILE A 422 -0.55 17.63 -29.71
C ILE A 422 -1.16 17.37 -31.10
N LEU A 423 -2.03 18.25 -31.60
CA LEU A 423 -2.76 18.05 -32.85
C LEU A 423 -2.11 18.78 -34.02
N TRP A 424 -1.54 18.04 -34.97
CA TRP A 424 -0.96 18.61 -36.18
C TRP A 424 -1.81 18.31 -37.42
N ASP A 425 -2.50 19.33 -37.94
CA ASP A 425 -3.28 19.27 -39.18
C ASP A 425 -2.38 19.32 -40.41
N THR A 426 -2.41 18.25 -41.21
CA THR A 426 -1.61 18.10 -42.43
C THR A 426 -2.41 18.25 -43.72
N THR A 427 -3.71 18.58 -43.66
CA THR A 427 -4.61 18.62 -44.82
C THR A 427 -4.23 19.70 -45.83
N GLY A 428 -3.72 20.85 -45.35
CA GLY A 428 -3.30 21.98 -46.17
C GLY A 428 -1.82 21.98 -46.59
N LEU A 429 -1.05 20.97 -46.19
CA LEU A 429 0.40 20.94 -46.39
C LEU A 429 0.78 20.36 -47.77
N PRO A 430 1.75 20.96 -48.49
CA PRO A 430 2.23 20.40 -49.75
C PRO A 430 2.94 19.05 -49.54
N THR A 431 2.96 18.21 -50.59
CA THR A 431 3.75 16.99 -50.56
C THR A 431 5.23 17.31 -50.35
N GLY A 432 5.86 16.67 -49.37
CA GLY A 432 7.26 16.89 -49.06
C GLY A 432 7.70 16.29 -47.74
N THR A 433 9.00 16.43 -47.45
CA THR A 433 9.60 16.03 -46.17
C THR A 433 9.39 17.10 -45.11
N TYR A 434 9.01 16.65 -43.92
CA TYR A 434 8.85 17.44 -42.72
C TYR A 434 9.67 16.81 -41.60
N THR A 435 10.31 17.62 -40.78
CA THR A 435 11.09 17.16 -39.63
C THR A 435 10.39 17.61 -38.36
N ILE A 436 9.97 16.64 -37.55
CA ILE A 436 9.41 16.84 -36.22
C ILE A 436 10.58 16.88 -35.24
N TYR A 437 10.60 17.91 -34.40
CA TYR A 437 11.56 18.06 -33.32
C TYR A 437 10.82 18.12 -31.99
N ALA A 438 11.42 17.56 -30.95
CA ALA A 438 10.92 17.68 -29.59
C ALA A 438 12.08 17.91 -28.61
N GLN A 439 11.85 18.73 -27.59
CA GLN A 439 12.82 18.95 -26.52
C GLN A 439 12.10 19.20 -25.20
N SER A 440 12.52 18.48 -24.16
CA SER A 440 12.04 18.66 -22.79
C SER A 440 12.96 19.55 -21.98
N SER A 441 12.36 20.20 -20.98
CA SER A 441 13.03 21.03 -19.99
C SER A 441 12.39 20.87 -18.61
N ASN A 442 13.10 21.24 -17.55
CA ASN A 442 12.57 21.21 -16.18
C ASN A 442 12.40 22.64 -15.60
N PRO A 443 11.80 22.82 -14.41
CA PRO A 443 11.63 24.13 -13.79
C PRO A 443 12.94 24.89 -13.52
N SER A 444 14.08 24.19 -13.49
CA SER A 444 15.42 24.79 -13.37
C SER A 444 15.99 25.29 -14.70
N ALA A 445 15.21 25.21 -15.79
CA ALA A 445 15.60 25.55 -17.16
C ALA A 445 16.81 24.76 -17.67
N GLU A 446 16.95 23.50 -17.24
CA GLU A 446 17.84 22.53 -17.88
C GLU A 446 17.12 21.92 -19.08
N TYR A 447 17.84 21.72 -20.18
CA TYR A 447 17.26 21.25 -21.44
C TYR A 447 17.85 19.90 -21.83
N GLY A 448 16.96 18.98 -22.17
CA GLY A 448 17.27 17.67 -22.70
C GLY A 448 17.88 17.67 -24.10
N PRO A 449 18.32 16.50 -24.59
CA PRO A 449 18.65 16.32 -25.99
C PRO A 449 17.42 16.60 -26.88
N ILE A 450 17.67 17.14 -28.08
CA ILE A 450 16.64 17.35 -29.09
C ILE A 450 16.39 16.02 -29.82
N GLU A 451 15.15 15.56 -29.81
CA GLU A 451 14.68 14.48 -30.66
C GLU A 451 14.40 15.00 -32.07
N THR A 452 14.65 14.18 -33.09
CA THR A 452 14.44 14.56 -34.49
C THR A 452 13.92 13.37 -35.29
N ILE A 453 12.75 13.53 -35.90
CA ILE A 453 12.09 12.48 -36.70
C ILE A 453 11.67 13.08 -38.04
N ASN A 454 12.15 12.53 -39.15
CA ASN A 454 11.76 12.94 -40.50
C ASN A 454 10.57 12.09 -40.97
N VAL A 455 9.52 12.77 -41.45
CA VAL A 455 8.33 12.16 -42.04
C VAL A 455 8.04 12.75 -43.41
N THR A 456 7.29 12.03 -44.23
CA THR A 456 6.82 12.54 -45.54
C THR A 456 5.31 12.77 -45.48
N VAL A 457 4.86 13.97 -45.79
CA VAL A 457 3.44 14.22 -46.07
C VAL A 457 3.23 13.95 -47.56
N ASP A 458 2.40 12.96 -47.90
CA ASP A 458 2.07 12.64 -49.30
C ASP A 458 0.66 12.06 -49.43
N LYS A 459 -0.30 12.92 -49.81
CA LYS A 459 -1.72 12.53 -49.97
C LYS A 459 -1.99 11.62 -51.17
N THR A 460 -0.97 11.30 -51.97
CA THR A 460 -1.09 10.31 -53.05
C THR A 460 -0.84 8.88 -52.57
N GLN A 461 -0.26 8.71 -51.38
CA GLN A 461 0.06 7.43 -50.78
C GLN A 461 -0.84 7.13 -49.57
N ALA A 462 -0.96 5.85 -49.23
CA ALA A 462 -1.60 5.45 -47.97
C ALA A 462 -0.72 5.85 -46.78
N THR A 463 -1.34 6.12 -45.63
CA THR A 463 -0.63 6.40 -44.38
C THR A 463 0.13 5.16 -43.93
N ASN A 464 1.39 5.34 -43.54
CA ASN A 464 2.24 4.30 -42.99
C ASN A 464 2.97 4.85 -41.77
N LEU A 465 2.51 4.43 -40.58
CA LEU A 465 3.06 4.81 -39.30
C LEU A 465 3.57 3.57 -38.55
N THR A 466 4.65 3.74 -37.82
CA THR A 466 5.22 2.74 -36.92
C THR A 466 5.44 3.36 -35.54
N PHE A 467 5.24 2.54 -34.51
CA PHE A 467 5.48 2.94 -33.12
C PHE A 467 6.98 3.11 -32.87
N ASN A 468 7.37 4.22 -32.24
CA ASN A 468 8.76 4.50 -31.87
C ASN A 468 8.84 4.58 -30.35
N HIS A 469 9.68 3.78 -29.68
CA HIS A 469 9.91 3.97 -28.25
C HIS A 469 11.35 3.62 -27.93
N ASP A 470 12.22 4.61 -28.10
CA ASP A 470 13.68 4.39 -28.13
C ASP A 470 14.48 5.30 -27.19
N ASP A 471 13.84 6.02 -26.28
CA ASP A 471 14.49 6.83 -25.22
C ASP A 471 15.51 6.06 -24.37
N HIS A 472 15.38 4.74 -24.23
CA HIS A 472 16.41 3.88 -23.61
C HIS A 472 17.78 3.93 -24.33
N LEU A 473 17.82 4.37 -25.59
CA LEU A 473 19.05 4.59 -26.35
C LEU A 473 19.67 5.98 -26.10
N ARG A 474 18.94 6.89 -25.44
CA ARG A 474 19.35 8.28 -25.19
C ARG A 474 19.65 8.55 -23.72
N ILE A 475 19.12 7.72 -22.82
CA ILE A 475 19.48 7.73 -21.40
C ILE A 475 20.73 6.89 -21.19
N HIS A 476 21.72 7.48 -20.55
CA HIS A 476 23.02 6.84 -20.31
C HIS A 476 23.45 6.83 -18.86
N GLU A 477 22.86 7.68 -18.02
CA GLU A 477 23.16 7.80 -16.60
C GLU A 477 21.97 8.42 -15.85
N TYR A 478 21.88 8.10 -14.56
CA TYR A 478 20.98 8.72 -13.59
C TYR A 478 21.82 9.37 -12.47
N PRO A 479 21.48 10.58 -12.00
CA PRO A 479 20.45 11.48 -12.52
C PRO A 479 20.78 12.03 -13.92
N GLY A 480 19.78 12.14 -14.78
CA GLY A 480 19.93 12.62 -16.17
C GLY A 480 19.45 14.06 -16.41
N LEU A 481 19.49 14.49 -17.67
CA LEU A 481 18.75 15.66 -18.16
C LEU A 481 17.30 15.27 -18.51
N PRO A 482 16.36 16.24 -18.57
CA PRO A 482 14.99 15.95 -19.00
C PRO A 482 14.94 15.26 -20.36
N ILE A 483 14.02 14.31 -20.54
CA ILE A 483 13.92 13.49 -21.75
C ILE A 483 12.61 13.78 -22.48
N ALA A 484 12.70 13.99 -23.79
CA ALA A 484 11.58 14.00 -24.72
C ALA A 484 11.61 12.71 -25.56
N GLU A 485 10.45 12.06 -25.69
CA GLU A 485 10.23 10.93 -26.59
C GLU A 485 8.94 11.18 -27.39
N ILE A 486 8.96 11.03 -28.70
CA ILE A 486 7.78 11.05 -29.57
C ILE A 486 7.56 9.65 -30.12
N VAL A 487 6.41 9.06 -29.77
CA VAL A 487 6.14 7.65 -30.06
C VAL A 487 5.19 7.40 -31.23
N THR A 488 4.49 8.45 -31.65
CA THR A 488 3.39 8.34 -32.63
C THR A 488 3.85 8.24 -34.09
N VAL A 489 5.14 8.36 -34.35
CA VAL A 489 5.76 8.29 -35.68
C VAL A 489 7.21 7.80 -35.56
N SER A 490 7.73 7.14 -36.58
CA SER A 490 9.16 6.82 -36.71
C SER A 490 9.78 7.47 -37.95
N GLU A 491 11.11 7.46 -38.00
CA GLU A 491 11.90 7.95 -39.13
C GLU A 491 11.43 7.34 -40.47
N GLY A 492 11.18 8.19 -41.47
CA GLY A 492 10.77 7.81 -42.81
C GLY A 492 9.29 7.45 -42.98
N ASN A 493 8.47 7.59 -41.93
CA ASN A 493 7.02 7.34 -42.00
C ASN A 493 6.29 8.29 -42.98
N ILE A 494 5.12 7.87 -43.45
CA ILE A 494 4.31 8.60 -44.44
C ILE A 494 2.95 8.98 -43.84
N LEU A 495 2.65 10.28 -43.85
CA LEU A 495 1.34 10.86 -43.50
C LEU A 495 0.51 11.03 -44.78
N GLY A 496 -0.28 10.00 -45.08
CA GLY A 496 -0.92 9.77 -46.37
C GLY A 496 -2.39 10.22 -46.43
N ASN A 497 -3.20 9.45 -47.17
CA ASN A 497 -4.62 9.72 -47.42
C ASN A 497 -5.59 8.75 -46.71
N THR A 498 -5.07 7.84 -45.89
CA THR A 498 -5.90 6.90 -45.10
C THR A 498 -5.79 7.21 -43.61
N ASP A 499 -6.86 6.96 -42.87
CA ASP A 499 -6.82 6.99 -41.42
C ASP A 499 -5.95 5.85 -40.87
N PHE A 500 -5.33 6.08 -39.71
CA PHE A 500 -4.51 5.11 -39.00
C PHE A 500 -4.74 5.23 -37.49
N THR A 501 -4.91 4.10 -36.81
CA THR A 501 -4.90 4.02 -35.35
C THR A 501 -4.12 2.80 -34.90
N TYR A 502 -3.36 2.93 -33.82
CA TYR A 502 -2.61 1.82 -33.23
C TYR A 502 -2.52 2.01 -31.71
N VAL A 503 -2.67 0.90 -30.99
CA VAL A 503 -2.49 0.83 -29.54
C VAL A 503 -1.35 -0.15 -29.30
N PRO A 504 -0.20 0.30 -28.78
CA PRO A 504 0.93 -0.58 -28.52
C PRO A 504 0.58 -1.61 -27.43
N ALA A 505 1.13 -2.81 -27.57
CA ALA A 505 1.02 -3.85 -26.54
C ALA A 505 2.07 -3.65 -25.43
N GLU A 506 1.91 -4.34 -24.29
CA GLU A 506 2.86 -4.31 -23.15
C GLU A 506 4.32 -4.58 -23.50
N ASN A 507 4.54 -5.44 -24.50
CA ASN A 507 5.90 -5.76 -24.93
C ASN A 507 6.52 -4.66 -25.80
N GLU A 508 5.75 -3.64 -26.17
CA GLU A 508 6.19 -2.49 -26.98
C GLU A 508 6.33 -1.21 -26.15
N ALA A 509 5.44 -0.99 -25.18
CA ALA A 509 5.53 0.12 -24.22
C ALA A 509 4.95 -0.28 -22.87
N TYR A 510 5.39 0.40 -21.81
CA TYR A 510 4.72 0.33 -20.51
C TYR A 510 3.39 1.08 -20.63
N CYS A 511 2.41 0.39 -21.19
CA CYS A 511 1.07 0.91 -21.35
C CYS A 511 0.37 0.74 -20.02
N ASN A 512 0.01 1.83 -19.37
CA ASN A 512 -1.03 1.78 -18.35
C ASN A 512 -2.25 2.54 -18.87
N GLU A 513 -3.40 2.20 -18.33
CA GLU A 513 -4.68 2.53 -18.95
C GLU A 513 -5.24 3.88 -18.50
N PHE A 514 -4.52 4.50 -17.58
CA PHE A 514 -4.73 5.84 -17.06
C PHE A 514 -4.31 6.90 -18.10
N TYR A 515 -3.32 6.59 -18.94
CA TYR A 515 -2.63 7.57 -19.77
C TYR A 515 -2.45 7.09 -21.20
N PHE A 516 -3.16 7.71 -22.15
CA PHE A 516 -3.10 7.38 -23.58
C PHE A 516 -1.82 7.87 -24.28
N TRP A 517 -0.76 8.13 -23.52
CA TRP A 517 0.49 8.75 -23.96
C TRP A 517 1.16 7.99 -25.13
N ALA A 518 0.88 6.69 -25.28
CA ALA A 518 1.44 5.86 -26.33
C ALA A 518 0.51 5.59 -27.54
N ASN A 519 -0.77 5.98 -27.47
CA ASN A 519 -1.73 5.67 -28.53
C ASN A 519 -1.48 6.48 -29.79
N MET A 520 -1.38 5.79 -30.93
CA MET A 520 -1.15 6.44 -32.22
C MET A 520 -2.48 6.71 -32.92
N SER A 521 -2.66 7.94 -33.41
CA SER A 521 -3.80 8.29 -34.25
C SER A 521 -3.44 9.31 -35.32
N TYR A 522 -3.86 9.00 -36.55
CA TYR A 522 -3.86 9.89 -37.69
C TYR A 522 -5.24 9.81 -38.35
N LEU A 523 -6.10 10.79 -38.08
CA LEU A 523 -7.52 10.75 -38.46
C LEU A 523 -7.88 11.99 -39.26
N SER A 524 -8.51 11.82 -40.41
CA SER A 524 -8.98 12.92 -41.27
C SER A 524 -7.88 13.95 -41.60
N GLY A 525 -6.64 13.49 -41.72
CA GLY A 525 -5.48 14.34 -42.03
C GLY A 525 -4.80 15.00 -40.83
N VAL A 526 -5.24 14.71 -39.60
CA VAL A 526 -4.66 15.25 -38.36
C VAL A 526 -3.84 14.16 -37.66
N LEU A 527 -2.56 14.43 -37.41
CA LEU A 527 -1.71 13.59 -36.56
C LEU A 527 -1.85 14.03 -35.11
N THR A 528 -2.18 13.11 -34.23
CA THR A 528 -2.03 13.32 -32.79
C THR A 528 -0.62 12.89 -32.39
N ILE A 529 0.22 13.87 -32.09
CA ILE A 529 1.58 13.68 -31.60
C ILE A 529 1.51 13.39 -30.11
N ARG A 530 2.04 12.22 -29.71
CA ARG A 530 2.15 11.79 -28.32
C ARG A 530 3.52 11.20 -28.02
N GLY A 531 3.79 11.00 -26.74
CA GLY A 531 5.00 10.41 -26.21
C GLY A 531 5.24 10.85 -24.77
N LYS A 532 6.50 11.01 -24.36
CA LYS A 532 6.87 11.24 -22.96
C LYS A 532 7.68 12.52 -22.77
N SER A 533 7.52 13.11 -21.58
CA SER A 533 8.36 14.19 -21.06
C SER A 533 8.55 13.98 -19.56
N TYR A 534 9.79 13.74 -19.13
CA TYR A 534 10.10 13.48 -17.72
C TYR A 534 11.50 13.99 -17.32
N ASP A 535 11.70 14.29 -16.04
CA ASP A 535 12.99 14.72 -15.48
C ASP A 535 13.60 13.59 -14.62
N PRO A 536 14.57 12.82 -15.12
CA PRO A 536 15.10 11.61 -14.48
C PRO A 536 15.99 11.89 -13.26
N LYS A 537 15.65 12.89 -12.44
CA LYS A 537 16.30 13.28 -11.20
C LYS A 537 15.45 12.86 -10.01
N PRO A 538 16.06 12.68 -8.82
CA PRO A 538 15.29 12.49 -7.58
C PRO A 538 14.26 13.60 -7.40
N TYR A 539 13.00 13.21 -7.20
CA TYR A 539 11.86 14.14 -7.14
C TYR A 539 11.66 15.02 -8.38
N GLY A 540 12.19 14.59 -9.54
CA GLY A 540 12.03 15.27 -10.82
C GLY A 540 10.62 15.08 -11.36
N ASN A 541 9.63 15.71 -10.73
CA ASN A 541 8.23 15.46 -11.03
C ASN A 541 7.62 16.38 -12.08
N LEU A 542 8.30 17.45 -12.49
CA LEU A 542 7.79 18.42 -13.44
C LEU A 542 8.72 18.54 -14.64
N SER A 543 8.15 18.44 -15.83
CA SER A 543 8.86 18.76 -17.06
C SER A 543 7.96 19.54 -18.04
N SER A 544 8.55 20.14 -19.06
CA SER A 544 7.85 20.86 -20.12
C SER A 544 8.45 20.49 -21.46
N ILE A 545 7.62 20.19 -22.45
CA ILE A 545 8.05 19.77 -23.78
C ILE A 545 7.62 20.79 -24.83
N HIS A 546 8.56 21.15 -25.70
CA HIS A 546 8.31 21.93 -26.91
C HIS A 546 8.42 21.00 -28.12
N VAL A 547 7.36 20.96 -28.94
CA VAL A 547 7.36 20.25 -30.22
C VAL A 547 7.26 21.27 -31.34
N TRP A 548 8.17 21.21 -32.32
CA TRP A 548 8.10 22.06 -33.51
C TRP A 548 8.40 21.26 -34.78
N ILE A 549 7.81 21.68 -35.89
CA ILE A 549 7.88 20.96 -37.16
C ILE A 549 8.37 21.91 -38.23
N LYS A 550 9.42 21.49 -38.95
CA LYS A 550 9.97 22.24 -40.07
C LYS A 550 9.70 21.56 -41.40
N ASN A 551 9.50 22.35 -42.44
CA ASN A 551 9.49 21.85 -43.83
C ASN A 551 10.92 21.75 -44.40
N SER A 552 11.04 21.25 -45.63
CA SER A 552 12.33 21.15 -46.35
C SER A 552 13.05 22.47 -46.62
N ALA A 553 12.39 23.62 -46.42
CA ALA A 553 12.99 24.96 -46.49
C ALA A 553 13.40 25.49 -45.10
N ASP A 554 13.48 24.62 -44.09
CA ASP A 554 13.86 24.93 -42.69
C ASP A 554 12.92 25.96 -42.01
N THR A 555 11.70 26.11 -42.53
CA THR A 555 10.68 27.00 -41.95
C THR A 555 9.80 26.22 -40.98
N ILE A 556 9.58 26.74 -39.77
CA ILE A 556 8.62 26.19 -38.81
C ILE A 556 7.21 26.36 -39.38
N VAL A 557 6.51 25.25 -39.56
CA VAL A 557 5.13 25.19 -40.07
C VAL A 557 4.10 24.90 -38.98
N PHE A 558 4.57 24.41 -37.84
CA PHE A 558 3.77 24.09 -36.66
C PHE A 558 4.67 24.07 -35.43
N GLU A 559 4.16 24.53 -34.29
CA GLU A 559 4.78 24.34 -32.98
C GLU A 559 3.70 24.37 -31.89
N ASP A 560 3.93 23.60 -30.83
CA ASP A 560 3.05 23.52 -29.67
C ASP A 560 3.86 23.13 -28.41
N TRP A 561 3.30 23.38 -27.23
CA TRP A 561 3.95 23.13 -25.94
C TRP A 561 3.02 22.39 -24.99
N ARG A 562 3.61 21.54 -24.14
CA ARG A 562 3.00 21.15 -22.86
C ARG A 562 3.92 21.59 -21.75
N ASN A 563 3.37 22.34 -20.81
CA ASN A 563 4.14 22.93 -19.71
C ASN A 563 3.74 22.26 -18.41
N ASN A 564 4.73 22.05 -17.54
CA ASN A 564 4.58 21.47 -16.21
C ASN A 564 3.84 20.12 -16.20
N THR A 565 4.11 19.25 -17.18
CA THR A 565 3.57 17.89 -17.16
C THR A 565 4.10 17.16 -15.94
N GLU A 566 3.21 16.66 -15.08
CA GLU A 566 3.58 15.96 -13.87
C GLU A 566 3.93 14.49 -14.15
N MET A 567 4.91 13.97 -13.41
CA MET A 567 5.26 12.55 -13.38
C MET A 567 5.92 12.20 -12.03
N TYR A 568 5.31 11.37 -11.19
CA TYR A 568 5.83 11.07 -9.85
C TYR A 568 6.47 9.68 -9.77
N TYR A 569 7.70 9.62 -9.28
CA TYR A 569 8.37 8.35 -8.94
C TYR A 569 7.85 7.86 -7.60
N GLU A 570 6.75 7.11 -7.64
CA GLU A 570 5.94 6.72 -6.48
C GLU A 570 6.78 6.23 -5.30
N GLY A 571 7.63 5.25 -5.55
CA GLY A 571 8.45 4.63 -4.52
C GLY A 571 9.44 5.60 -3.88
N GLU A 572 10.01 6.54 -4.63
CA GLU A 572 10.95 7.54 -4.11
C GLU A 572 10.27 8.58 -3.20
N TYR A 573 9.03 8.98 -3.51
CA TYR A 573 8.24 9.81 -2.61
C TYR A 573 7.75 9.03 -1.39
N THR A 574 7.33 7.77 -1.57
CA THR A 574 6.89 6.90 -0.48
C THR A 574 8.02 6.65 0.52
N THR A 575 9.22 6.32 0.05
CA THR A 575 10.38 6.08 0.91
C THR A 575 11.05 7.34 1.42
N GLY A 576 10.91 8.46 0.70
CA GLY A 576 11.73 9.64 0.89
C GLY A 576 11.26 10.66 1.93
N GLU A 577 11.76 11.89 1.78
CA GLU A 577 11.66 12.98 2.77
C GLU A 577 10.60 14.02 2.42
N GLN A 578 10.07 14.01 1.19
CA GLN A 578 9.15 15.03 0.71
C GLN A 578 7.72 14.77 1.18
N ALA A 579 6.93 15.85 1.28
CA ALA A 579 5.52 15.77 1.60
C ALA A 579 4.67 16.13 0.38
N LEU A 580 3.64 15.33 0.14
CA LEU A 580 2.60 15.55 -0.84
C LEU A 580 1.27 15.65 -0.11
N LEU A 581 0.46 16.65 -0.46
CA LEU A 581 -0.87 16.89 0.13
C LEU A 581 -0.87 16.86 1.67
N GLY A 582 0.18 17.41 2.28
CA GLY A 582 0.34 17.49 3.74
C GLY A 582 0.88 16.24 4.43
N ARG A 583 1.19 15.15 3.71
CA ARG A 583 1.77 13.91 4.27
C ARG A 583 3.12 13.58 3.65
N GLY A 584 4.11 13.34 4.52
CA GLY A 584 5.48 13.00 4.16
C GLY A 584 5.66 11.54 3.74
N GLY A 585 6.75 11.23 3.05
CA GLY A 585 7.30 9.88 2.94
C GLY A 585 7.85 9.33 4.25
N ALA A 586 8.42 8.12 4.23
CA ALA A 586 8.94 7.47 5.43
C ALA A 586 10.06 8.26 6.14
N LEU A 587 11.07 8.74 5.39
CA LEU A 587 12.20 9.50 5.97
C LEU A 587 11.78 10.86 6.56
N TYR A 588 10.64 11.41 6.15
CA TYR A 588 10.08 12.64 6.75
C TYR A 588 9.77 12.48 8.24
N TYR A 589 9.32 11.28 8.64
CA TYR A 589 8.92 10.98 10.02
C TYR A 589 10.07 10.45 10.88
N MET A 590 11.14 9.97 10.26
CA MET A 590 12.27 9.43 10.98
C MET A 590 13.06 10.51 11.74
N PRO A 591 13.61 10.17 12.92
CA PRO A 591 14.39 11.11 13.72
C PRO A 591 15.62 11.64 12.97
N GLU A 592 16.06 12.85 13.29
CA GLU A 592 17.23 13.49 12.64
C GLU A 592 18.55 12.78 12.96
N GLU A 593 18.63 12.01 14.06
CA GLU A 593 19.83 11.25 14.41
C GLU A 593 20.04 9.97 13.60
N PHE A 594 19.07 9.55 12.78
CA PHE A 594 19.26 8.43 11.86
C PHE A 594 20.02 8.91 10.63
N ASP A 595 21.13 8.24 10.32
CA ASP A 595 21.76 8.30 9.02
C ASP A 595 20.81 7.76 7.95
N ARG A 596 20.78 8.42 6.79
CA ARG A 596 19.82 8.17 5.71
C ARG A 596 20.58 7.73 4.48
N GLU A 597 20.51 6.44 4.19
CA GLU A 597 21.05 5.88 2.96
C GLU A 597 19.93 5.73 1.95
N ILE A 598 20.02 6.47 0.83
CA ILE A 598 18.98 6.55 -0.19
C ILE A 598 19.52 5.92 -1.48
N ILE A 599 18.97 4.76 -1.86
CA ILE A 599 19.40 3.98 -3.01
C ILE A 599 18.25 3.97 -4.01
N TRP A 600 18.26 4.91 -4.95
CA TRP A 600 17.15 5.09 -5.88
C TRP A 600 17.57 4.85 -7.32
N ALA A 601 16.59 4.49 -8.15
CA ALA A 601 16.81 4.41 -9.58
C ALA A 601 17.15 5.80 -10.16
N SER A 602 16.46 6.87 -9.73
CA SER A 602 16.70 8.23 -10.22
C SER A 602 18.02 8.85 -9.78
N ASN A 603 18.61 8.39 -8.67
CA ASN A 603 19.92 8.85 -8.20
C ASN A 603 21.09 7.99 -8.73
N GLY A 604 20.79 6.97 -9.53
CA GLY A 604 21.78 6.09 -10.14
C GLY A 604 22.46 5.12 -9.19
N LEU A 605 21.91 4.91 -7.98
CA LEU A 605 22.46 3.97 -7.01
C LEU A 605 21.70 2.63 -7.00
N PHE A 606 20.50 2.56 -7.58
CA PHE A 606 19.82 1.29 -7.84
C PHE A 606 19.83 0.97 -9.33
N THR A 607 20.72 0.07 -9.72
CA THR A 607 20.93 -0.30 -11.14
C THR A 607 20.91 -1.81 -11.38
N ASN A 608 21.14 -2.59 -10.34
CA ASN A 608 21.22 -4.04 -10.40
C ASN A 608 20.99 -4.69 -9.02
N PRO A 609 20.83 -6.03 -8.96
CA PRO A 609 20.62 -6.73 -7.69
C PRO A 609 21.77 -6.63 -6.68
N GLU A 610 23.01 -6.48 -7.13
CA GLU A 610 24.17 -6.35 -6.24
C GLU A 610 24.09 -5.07 -5.41
N ASP A 611 23.57 -3.97 -5.95
CA ASP A 611 23.38 -2.71 -5.21
C ASP A 611 22.49 -2.92 -3.97
N VAL A 612 21.43 -3.72 -4.11
CA VAL A 612 20.52 -4.09 -3.01
C VAL A 612 21.21 -5.01 -2.00
N ILE A 613 22.01 -5.99 -2.46
CA ILE A 613 22.75 -6.90 -1.57
C ILE A 613 23.82 -6.15 -0.77
N GLU A 614 24.51 -5.19 -1.40
CA GLU A 614 25.53 -4.35 -0.77
C GLU A 614 24.90 -3.44 0.30
N ALA A 615 23.75 -2.83 0.01
CA ALA A 615 22.98 -2.03 0.95
C ALA A 615 22.66 -2.78 2.25
N TRP A 616 22.30 -4.06 2.12
CA TRP A 616 22.06 -4.92 3.28
C TRP A 616 23.34 -5.16 4.09
N THR A 617 24.48 -5.34 3.43
CA THR A 617 25.72 -5.86 4.03
C THR A 617 26.28 -4.97 5.15
N GLU A 618 26.09 -3.66 5.08
CA GLU A 618 26.56 -2.75 6.14
C GLU A 618 25.80 -2.89 7.46
N GLY A 619 24.55 -3.35 7.37
CA GLY A 619 23.57 -3.38 8.45
C GLY A 619 22.93 -2.02 8.69
N ALA A 620 21.63 -2.01 8.99
CA ALA A 620 20.85 -0.83 9.29
C ALA A 620 19.84 -1.16 10.39
N GLY A 621 19.36 -0.16 11.15
CA GLY A 621 18.25 -0.36 12.08
C GLY A 621 16.94 -0.60 11.34
N PHE A 622 16.74 0.13 10.24
CA PHE A 622 15.59 -0.02 9.36
C PHE A 622 15.99 -0.16 7.91
N MET A 623 15.20 -0.96 7.18
CA MET A 623 15.26 -1.08 5.75
C MET A 623 13.86 -0.87 5.20
N PHE A 624 13.71 -0.01 4.20
CA PHE A 624 12.44 0.15 3.49
C PHE A 624 12.66 -0.01 1.99
N ILE A 625 11.99 -1.00 1.39
CA ILE A 625 11.94 -1.17 -0.05
C ILE A 625 10.49 -0.96 -0.52
N SER A 626 10.26 -0.16 -1.56
CA SER A 626 8.93 0.12 -2.12
C SER A 626 8.97 -0.02 -3.63
N GLY A 627 8.13 -0.87 -4.21
CA GLY A 627 8.19 -1.22 -5.63
C GLY A 627 7.27 -2.41 -5.96
N HIS A 628 7.65 -3.22 -6.94
CA HIS A 628 6.93 -4.41 -7.36
C HIS A 628 7.42 -5.68 -6.65
N GLY A 629 6.50 -6.60 -6.40
CA GLY A 629 6.81 -7.81 -5.64
C GLY A 629 6.10 -9.06 -6.14
N SER A 630 6.73 -10.20 -5.85
CA SER A 630 6.15 -11.54 -5.88
C SER A 630 6.72 -12.32 -4.68
N PRO A 631 6.28 -13.56 -4.43
CA PRO A 631 6.93 -14.40 -3.42
C PRO A 631 8.41 -14.69 -3.73
N ASN A 632 8.85 -14.59 -4.99
CA ASN A 632 10.25 -14.83 -5.34
C ASN A 632 11.11 -13.56 -5.33
N VAL A 633 10.63 -12.49 -5.97
CA VAL A 633 11.47 -11.36 -6.36
C VAL A 633 10.80 -10.03 -6.00
N TRP A 634 11.64 -9.06 -5.65
CA TRP A 634 11.29 -7.66 -5.57
C TRP A 634 12.10 -6.88 -6.61
N ALA A 635 11.43 -5.97 -7.32
CA ALA A 635 11.95 -5.21 -8.46
C ALA A 635 11.28 -3.84 -8.55
N ASP A 636 11.81 -2.96 -9.40
CA ASP A 636 11.27 -1.62 -9.62
C ASP A 636 11.55 -1.15 -11.06
N HIS A 637 11.22 0.11 -11.38
CA HIS A 637 11.56 0.72 -12.66
C HIS A 637 12.45 1.95 -12.54
N TYR A 638 13.17 2.25 -13.62
CA TYR A 638 13.83 3.52 -13.82
C TYR A 638 12.83 4.64 -14.15
N PRO A 639 13.15 5.90 -13.79
CA PRO A 639 12.37 7.06 -14.18
C PRO A 639 11.98 7.07 -15.66
N GLY A 640 10.68 7.19 -15.92
CA GLY A 640 10.14 7.25 -17.28
C GLY A 640 9.96 5.89 -17.95
N VAL A 641 10.37 4.78 -17.33
CA VAL A 641 10.32 3.41 -17.89
C VAL A 641 10.78 3.38 -19.36
N PRO A 642 12.05 3.73 -19.63
CA PRO A 642 12.53 3.95 -20.99
C PRO A 642 12.47 2.67 -21.85
N GLY A 643 12.07 2.81 -23.11
CA GLY A 643 11.82 1.75 -24.07
C GLY A 643 10.58 0.90 -23.76
N ASN A 644 10.62 0.13 -22.69
CA ASN A 644 9.52 -0.69 -22.15
C ASN A 644 10.07 -1.41 -20.91
N ARG A 645 9.32 -2.33 -20.31
CA ARG A 645 9.79 -3.11 -19.14
C ARG A 645 11.10 -3.84 -19.36
N LYS A 646 11.38 -4.32 -20.57
CA LYS A 646 12.64 -5.03 -20.85
C LYS A 646 13.87 -4.15 -20.59
N TYR A 647 13.76 -2.84 -20.81
CA TYR A 647 14.86 -1.90 -20.65
C TYR A 647 14.70 -0.99 -19.41
N GLY A 648 13.46 -0.77 -18.98
CA GLY A 648 13.10 0.13 -17.89
C GLY A 648 12.94 -0.54 -16.53
N SER A 649 12.82 -1.88 -16.44
CA SER A 649 12.77 -2.60 -15.17
C SER A 649 14.17 -2.89 -14.63
N VAL A 650 14.31 -2.86 -13.30
CA VAL A 650 15.52 -3.22 -12.56
C VAL A 650 15.16 -4.22 -11.46
N ASP A 651 15.79 -5.39 -11.52
CA ASP A 651 15.65 -6.42 -10.48
C ASP A 651 16.40 -5.98 -9.22
N GLY A 652 15.76 -6.10 -8.05
CA GLY A 652 16.37 -5.77 -6.77
C GLY A 652 16.91 -6.99 -6.03
N LEU A 653 16.04 -7.89 -5.59
CA LEU A 653 16.48 -9.07 -4.83
C LEU A 653 15.54 -10.24 -5.06
N SER A 654 16.09 -11.45 -5.14
CA SER A 654 15.30 -12.67 -5.31
C SER A 654 15.65 -13.77 -4.31
N VAL A 655 14.64 -14.58 -4.00
CA VAL A 655 14.74 -15.78 -3.18
C VAL A 655 15.51 -16.86 -3.95
N THR A 656 15.10 -17.18 -5.18
CA THR A 656 15.69 -18.24 -5.99
C THR A 656 15.80 -17.85 -7.47
N THR A 657 16.84 -18.35 -8.15
CA THR A 657 17.00 -18.25 -9.61
C THR A 657 16.52 -19.51 -10.35
N LEU A 658 16.02 -20.51 -9.61
CA LEU A 658 15.45 -21.72 -10.20
C LEU A 658 14.28 -21.37 -11.10
N ARG A 659 14.30 -21.91 -12.33
CA ARG A 659 13.22 -21.72 -13.31
C ARG A 659 13.13 -22.93 -14.25
N PRO A 660 11.96 -23.17 -14.85
CA PRO A 660 11.75 -24.39 -15.62
C PRO A 660 12.27 -24.32 -17.07
N TRP A 661 12.82 -23.18 -17.48
CA TRP A 661 13.43 -22.97 -18.80
C TRP A 661 14.94 -22.68 -18.72
N PRO A 662 15.74 -23.03 -19.75
CA PRO A 662 17.16 -22.70 -19.80
C PRO A 662 17.46 -21.19 -19.76
N PRO A 663 18.51 -20.75 -19.05
CA PRO A 663 19.28 -21.52 -18.07
C PRO A 663 18.40 -21.89 -16.88
N PHE A 664 18.30 -23.18 -16.50
CA PHE A 664 17.39 -23.63 -15.43
C PHE A 664 17.66 -23.02 -14.05
N PHE A 665 18.83 -22.41 -13.87
CA PHE A 665 19.22 -21.61 -12.72
C PHE A 665 20.40 -20.72 -13.09
N GLU A 666 20.66 -19.72 -12.28
CA GLU A 666 21.87 -18.90 -12.30
C GLU A 666 22.59 -19.00 -10.95
N ARG A 667 23.87 -18.61 -10.89
CA ARG A 667 24.61 -18.58 -9.62
C ARG A 667 24.67 -17.15 -9.11
N PRO A 668 24.38 -16.90 -7.81
CA PRO A 668 23.95 -17.87 -6.80
C PRO A 668 22.52 -18.38 -7.03
N MET A 669 22.26 -19.65 -6.67
CA MET A 669 20.91 -20.24 -6.79
C MET A 669 19.89 -19.55 -5.89
N PHE A 670 20.36 -19.03 -4.75
CA PHE A 670 19.56 -18.27 -3.79
C PHE A 670 20.26 -16.94 -3.49
N PRO A 671 20.02 -15.89 -4.29
CA PRO A 671 20.72 -14.60 -4.15
C PRO A 671 20.60 -13.99 -2.76
N MET A 672 19.43 -14.05 -2.14
CA MET A 672 19.21 -13.55 -0.78
C MET A 672 20.10 -14.22 0.30
N ASP A 673 20.58 -15.44 0.07
CA ASP A 673 21.53 -16.10 0.99
C ASP A 673 22.95 -15.52 0.87
N THR A 674 23.20 -14.59 -0.05
CA THR A 674 24.49 -13.90 -0.21
C THR A 674 24.64 -12.64 0.64
N ILE A 675 23.55 -12.17 1.26
CA ILE A 675 23.59 -11.08 2.25
C ILE A 675 24.56 -11.43 3.40
N ARG A 676 25.36 -10.45 3.86
CA ARG A 676 26.43 -10.64 4.86
C ARG A 676 26.39 -9.65 6.03
N ASN A 677 25.20 -9.20 6.44
CA ASN A 677 25.05 -8.28 7.57
C ASN A 677 25.19 -8.93 8.95
N GLU A 678 25.46 -10.24 9.02
CA GLU A 678 25.70 -10.99 10.25
C GLU A 678 24.57 -10.78 11.29
N GLU A 679 24.87 -10.17 12.44
CA GLU A 679 23.91 -9.92 13.52
C GLU A 679 23.36 -8.47 13.49
N LYS A 680 23.70 -7.66 12.47
CA LYS A 680 23.19 -6.30 12.27
C LYS A 680 21.88 -6.31 11.48
N LEU A 681 20.83 -6.77 12.15
CA LEU A 681 19.59 -7.19 11.52
C LEU A 681 18.56 -6.05 11.48
N PRO A 682 18.23 -5.47 10.31
CA PRO A 682 17.20 -4.43 10.19
C PRO A 682 15.81 -4.98 10.47
N ILE A 683 14.92 -4.08 10.90
CA ILE A 683 13.48 -4.24 10.72
C ILE A 683 13.17 -3.80 9.29
N THR A 684 12.62 -4.70 8.47
CA THR A 684 12.38 -4.42 7.05
C THR A 684 10.89 -4.22 6.77
N VAL A 685 10.55 -3.07 6.19
CA VAL A 685 9.22 -2.82 5.61
C VAL A 685 9.32 -3.04 4.10
N ILE A 686 8.37 -3.76 3.52
CA ILE A 686 8.42 -4.19 2.12
C ILE A 686 7.10 -3.81 1.44
N GLY A 687 7.19 -2.83 0.54
CA GLY A 687 6.14 -2.52 -0.42
C GLY A 687 6.18 -3.44 -1.64
N GLY A 688 5.02 -3.69 -2.23
CA GLY A 688 4.81 -4.59 -3.37
C GLY A 688 3.91 -5.78 -3.07
N CYS A 689 3.53 -6.51 -4.11
CA CYS A 689 2.62 -7.65 -4.02
C CYS A 689 3.29 -8.92 -3.47
N HIS A 690 2.52 -9.75 -2.75
CA HIS A 690 2.80 -11.14 -2.35
C HIS A 690 4.16 -11.45 -1.70
N ASN A 691 4.96 -10.44 -1.37
CA ASN A 691 6.29 -10.56 -0.77
C ASN A 691 6.27 -11.29 0.58
N SER A 692 5.10 -11.32 1.22
CA SER A 692 4.84 -11.97 2.49
C SER A 692 3.84 -13.12 2.36
N GLN A 693 3.58 -13.64 1.15
CA GLN A 693 2.73 -14.81 0.93
C GLN A 693 3.42 -16.10 1.43
N PHE A 694 3.44 -16.33 2.74
CA PHE A 694 4.19 -17.42 3.38
C PHE A 694 3.53 -18.81 3.27
N ASN A 695 2.62 -19.01 2.31
CA ASN A 695 2.01 -20.31 1.97
C ASN A 695 2.52 -20.93 0.66
N VAL A 696 3.57 -20.38 0.05
CA VAL A 696 4.18 -20.93 -1.17
C VAL A 696 5.03 -22.17 -0.90
N THR A 697 5.16 -23.03 -1.92
CA THR A 697 6.10 -24.18 -1.92
C THR A 697 6.64 -24.41 -3.33
N MET A 698 7.81 -25.06 -3.44
CA MET A 698 8.48 -25.24 -4.74
C MET A 698 7.59 -25.95 -5.78
N VAL A 699 6.88 -27.01 -5.36
CA VAL A 699 6.02 -27.77 -6.27
C VAL A 699 4.83 -26.94 -6.71
N TYR A 700 4.14 -26.24 -5.82
CA TYR A 700 2.98 -25.44 -6.19
C TYR A 700 3.37 -24.21 -7.03
N GLY A 701 4.49 -23.55 -6.71
CA GLY A 701 5.02 -22.45 -7.51
C GLY A 701 5.44 -22.88 -8.92
N PHE A 702 6.06 -24.06 -9.07
CA PHE A 702 6.34 -24.64 -10.38
C PHE A 702 5.07 -25.01 -11.15
N LEU A 703 4.11 -25.67 -10.50
CA LEU A 703 2.88 -26.12 -11.15
C LEU A 703 2.01 -24.96 -11.65
N GLU A 704 2.07 -23.80 -11.00
CA GLU A 704 1.39 -22.60 -11.50
C GLU A 704 1.83 -22.25 -12.92
N GLY A 705 3.13 -22.34 -13.24
CA GLY A 705 3.64 -22.06 -14.59
C GLY A 705 3.10 -22.99 -15.68
N MET A 706 2.45 -24.09 -15.33
CA MET A 706 1.85 -25.01 -16.30
C MET A 706 0.69 -24.36 -17.05
N ILE A 707 0.08 -23.28 -16.53
CA ILE A 707 -0.97 -22.51 -17.23
C ILE A 707 -0.47 -21.93 -18.56
N TYR A 708 0.82 -21.56 -18.64
CA TYR A 708 1.42 -20.99 -19.86
C TYR A 708 1.65 -22.04 -20.94
N ILE A 709 1.66 -23.34 -20.59
CA ILE A 709 1.84 -24.46 -21.53
C ILE A 709 0.50 -25.14 -21.81
N PHE A 710 -0.35 -25.27 -20.80
CA PHE A 710 -1.65 -25.93 -20.85
C PHE A 710 -2.73 -24.95 -20.36
N PRO A 711 -3.43 -24.24 -21.26
CA PRO A 711 -4.39 -23.20 -20.90
C PRO A 711 -5.53 -23.63 -19.97
N ASN A 712 -5.84 -24.93 -19.89
CA ASN A 712 -6.87 -25.50 -19.01
C ASN A 712 -6.30 -26.05 -17.69
N PHE A 713 -5.02 -25.79 -17.38
CA PHE A 713 -4.43 -26.22 -16.11
C PHE A 713 -5.02 -25.39 -14.96
N PRO A 714 -5.35 -25.99 -13.80
CA PRO A 714 -5.93 -25.26 -12.68
C PRO A 714 -5.02 -24.13 -12.20
N GLN A 715 -5.57 -22.94 -11.98
CA GLN A 715 -4.85 -21.85 -11.32
C GLN A 715 -4.59 -22.22 -9.86
N MET A 716 -3.34 -22.10 -9.45
CA MET A 716 -2.90 -22.40 -8.09
C MET A 716 -2.86 -21.16 -7.19
N HIS A 717 -2.84 -19.96 -7.79
CA HIS A 717 -2.78 -18.66 -7.10
C HIS A 717 -1.61 -18.58 -6.11
N MET A 718 -0.45 -19.06 -6.56
CA MET A 718 0.80 -19.01 -5.81
C MET A 718 1.62 -17.76 -6.14
N TRP A 719 1.32 -17.11 -7.27
CA TRP A 719 1.97 -15.87 -7.73
C TRP A 719 3.50 -15.99 -7.86
N CYS A 720 3.98 -17.21 -8.08
CA CYS A 720 5.39 -17.54 -8.29
C CYS A 720 5.77 -17.55 -9.78
N HIS A 721 4.80 -17.38 -10.68
CA HIS A 721 4.99 -17.31 -12.14
C HIS A 721 5.78 -18.50 -12.71
N GLY A 722 5.53 -19.70 -12.17
CA GLY A 722 6.23 -20.93 -12.57
C GLY A 722 7.60 -21.15 -11.94
N GLN A 723 8.09 -20.23 -11.11
CA GLN A 723 9.35 -20.40 -10.40
C GLN A 723 9.17 -21.32 -9.19
N PRO A 724 10.07 -22.31 -8.97
CA PRO A 724 10.03 -23.19 -7.79
C PRO A 724 10.47 -22.46 -6.50
N VAL A 725 9.61 -21.60 -5.97
CA VAL A 725 9.88 -20.80 -4.77
C VAL A 725 9.67 -21.64 -3.50
N PRO A 726 10.71 -21.89 -2.68
CA PRO A 726 10.58 -22.72 -1.47
C PRO A 726 9.86 -22.01 -0.32
N GLU A 727 9.95 -20.68 -0.27
CA GLU A 727 9.46 -19.82 0.78
C GLU A 727 9.42 -18.38 0.26
N THR A 728 8.57 -17.53 0.82
CA THR A 728 8.39 -16.16 0.34
C THR A 728 9.56 -15.24 0.73
N PHE A 729 9.70 -14.13 0.00
CA PHE A 729 10.73 -13.10 0.16
C PHE A 729 10.91 -12.67 1.62
N SER A 730 9.84 -12.24 2.28
CA SER A 730 9.85 -11.79 3.68
C SER A 730 10.30 -12.88 4.65
N TRP A 731 9.79 -14.10 4.47
CA TRP A 731 10.14 -15.22 5.34
C TRP A 731 11.63 -15.58 5.21
N ARG A 732 12.17 -15.61 3.98
CA ARG A 732 13.59 -15.93 3.77
C ARG A 732 14.53 -14.94 4.44
N LEU A 733 14.20 -13.64 4.44
CA LEU A 733 14.96 -12.61 5.15
C LEU A 733 15.01 -12.88 6.67
N VAL A 734 13.87 -13.20 7.29
CA VAL A 734 13.80 -13.46 8.74
C VAL A 734 14.58 -14.72 9.11
N ARG A 735 14.42 -15.81 8.34
CA ARG A 735 14.99 -17.12 8.68
C ARG A 735 16.46 -17.28 8.32
N ASN A 736 17.05 -16.37 7.54
CA ASN A 736 18.44 -16.47 7.08
C ASN A 736 19.40 -16.59 8.29
N PRO A 737 20.20 -17.68 8.40
CA PRO A 737 21.05 -17.92 9.57
C PRO A 737 22.30 -17.04 9.67
N HIS A 738 22.65 -16.31 8.61
CA HIS A 738 23.89 -15.52 8.53
C HIS A 738 23.62 -14.06 8.16
N GLY A 739 22.42 -13.56 8.44
CA GLY A 739 22.02 -12.20 8.11
C GLY A 739 20.53 -12.07 7.87
N GLY A 740 20.17 -11.22 6.91
CA GLY A 740 18.79 -10.89 6.57
C GLY A 740 18.23 -9.88 7.57
N SER A 741 17.00 -10.09 8.02
CA SER A 741 16.25 -9.12 8.84
C SER A 741 15.88 -9.72 10.19
N ILE A 742 15.64 -8.88 11.21
CA ILE A 742 15.11 -9.35 12.50
C ILE A 742 13.60 -9.56 12.43
N ALA A 743 12.92 -8.75 11.62
CA ALA A 743 11.51 -8.84 11.32
C ALA A 743 11.22 -8.24 9.93
N THR A 744 10.13 -8.66 9.32
CA THR A 744 9.64 -8.12 8.04
C THR A 744 8.14 -7.82 8.11
N MET A 745 7.70 -6.75 7.44
CA MET A 745 6.27 -6.44 7.24
C MET A 745 5.99 -6.25 5.75
N GLY A 746 4.89 -6.82 5.26
CA GLY A 746 4.49 -6.69 3.86
C GLY A 746 3.24 -7.49 3.51
N ASN A 747 2.90 -7.54 2.22
CA ASN A 747 1.61 -8.03 1.73
C ASN A 747 1.61 -9.56 1.48
N THR A 748 0.57 -10.25 1.97
CA THR A 748 0.30 -11.67 1.63
C THR A 748 -0.48 -11.85 0.34
N GLY A 749 -1.02 -10.76 -0.23
CA GLY A 749 -1.79 -10.70 -1.47
C GLY A 749 -1.32 -9.55 -2.39
N LEU A 750 -2.18 -9.14 -3.32
CA LEU A 750 -1.98 -7.96 -4.17
C LEU A 750 -1.88 -6.69 -3.32
N GLY A 751 -0.67 -6.14 -3.20
CA GLY A 751 -0.42 -4.82 -2.64
C GLY A 751 -0.87 -3.73 -3.62
N TYR A 752 -1.54 -2.68 -3.14
CA TYR A 752 -2.02 -1.61 -4.00
C TYR A 752 -1.24 -0.31 -3.76
N GLY A 753 -0.64 0.24 -4.81
CA GLY A 753 -0.03 1.57 -4.81
C GLY A 753 -1.01 2.63 -5.30
N MET A 754 -0.67 3.90 -5.11
CA MET A 754 -1.46 5.04 -5.58
C MET A 754 -0.59 5.93 -6.49
N PRO A 755 -0.99 6.18 -7.75
CA PRO A 755 -0.21 6.99 -8.68
C PRO A 755 -0.38 8.50 -8.43
N GLY A 756 0.52 9.29 -9.01
CA GLY A 756 0.45 10.75 -9.01
C GLY A 756 0.58 11.38 -7.62
N VAL A 757 0.16 12.64 -7.51
CA VAL A 757 0.27 13.46 -6.29
C VAL A 757 -0.40 12.84 -5.04
N ASP A 758 -1.31 11.88 -5.21
CA ASP A 758 -2.05 11.21 -4.13
C ASP A 758 -1.25 10.12 -3.41
N LEU A 759 -0.08 9.73 -3.93
CA LEU A 759 0.64 8.52 -3.53
C LEU A 759 0.86 8.33 -2.02
N THR A 760 1.06 9.42 -1.27
CA THR A 760 1.27 9.36 0.19
C THR A 760 -0.04 9.39 1.00
N THR A 761 -1.16 9.82 0.40
CA THR A 761 -2.44 10.08 1.09
C THR A 761 -3.58 9.18 0.67
N GLY A 762 -3.51 8.55 -0.50
CA GLY A 762 -4.59 7.79 -1.12
C GLY A 762 -4.90 6.44 -0.46
N GLY A 763 -4.04 5.96 0.43
CA GLY A 763 -4.17 4.66 1.11
C GLY A 763 -3.19 3.62 0.57
N GLY A 764 -3.51 2.36 0.80
CA GLY A 764 -2.77 1.23 0.26
C GLY A 764 -1.37 1.10 0.84
N ASP A 765 -0.49 0.55 0.02
CA ASP A 765 0.87 0.16 0.38
C ASP A 765 1.73 1.37 0.73
N GLY A 766 1.69 2.44 -0.06
CA GLY A 766 2.38 3.69 0.23
C GLY A 766 1.95 4.28 1.58
N TRP A 767 0.65 4.34 1.88
CA TRP A 767 0.18 4.91 3.13
C TRP A 767 0.54 4.08 4.36
N ILE A 768 0.29 2.75 4.32
CA ILE A 768 0.44 1.85 5.48
C ILE A 768 1.91 1.66 5.85
N THR A 769 2.80 1.57 4.86
CA THR A 769 4.25 1.44 5.08
C THR A 769 4.84 2.71 5.68
N ILE A 770 4.48 3.90 5.17
CA ILE A 770 4.87 5.20 5.75
C ILE A 770 4.39 5.32 7.21
N GLU A 771 3.16 4.89 7.49
CA GLU A 771 2.58 5.04 8.82
C GLU A 771 3.38 4.28 9.89
N PHE A 772 3.97 3.12 9.59
CA PHE A 772 4.87 2.42 10.52
C PHE A 772 6.04 3.29 10.97
N PHE A 773 6.71 3.97 10.04
CA PHE A 773 7.82 4.87 10.35
C PHE A 773 7.37 6.10 11.13
N LYS A 774 6.12 6.56 10.92
CA LYS A 774 5.51 7.60 11.75
C LYS A 774 5.24 7.12 13.17
N GLN A 775 4.71 5.91 13.35
CA GLN A 775 4.48 5.31 14.66
C GLN A 775 5.78 5.17 15.46
N TYR A 776 6.87 4.74 14.81
CA TYR A 776 8.18 4.68 15.44
C TYR A 776 8.81 6.07 15.66
N GLY A 777 9.04 6.82 14.58
CA GLY A 777 9.90 8.01 14.58
C GLY A 777 9.24 9.28 15.10
N ALA A 778 7.92 9.41 14.94
CA ALA A 778 7.17 10.60 15.37
C ALA A 778 6.34 10.37 16.63
N GLU A 779 5.70 9.20 16.76
CA GLU A 779 4.89 8.85 17.95
C GLU A 779 5.71 8.18 19.06
N GLY A 780 6.94 7.75 18.78
CA GLY A 780 7.88 7.22 19.78
C GLY A 780 7.59 5.81 20.25
N LEU A 781 6.87 5.00 19.45
CA LEU A 781 6.57 3.61 19.77
C LEU A 781 7.78 2.72 19.46
N ASP A 782 8.43 2.19 20.50
CA ASP A 782 9.69 1.46 20.40
C ASP A 782 9.58 -0.05 20.68
N VAL A 783 8.35 -0.57 20.73
CA VAL A 783 8.04 -2.01 20.72
C VAL A 783 7.43 -2.36 19.38
N LEU A 784 8.00 -3.35 18.68
CA LEU A 784 7.68 -3.65 17.28
C LEU A 784 6.19 -3.95 17.06
N GLY A 785 5.62 -4.83 17.87
CA GLY A 785 4.22 -5.22 17.76
C GLY A 785 3.26 -4.07 18.05
N GLN A 786 3.63 -3.15 18.94
CA GLN A 786 2.83 -1.97 19.26
C GLN A 786 2.85 -0.96 18.11
N ALA A 787 4.02 -0.66 17.54
CA ALA A 787 4.14 0.21 16.37
C ALA A 787 3.37 -0.37 15.16
N TYR A 788 3.48 -1.68 14.92
CA TYR A 788 2.73 -2.40 13.88
C TYR A 788 1.21 -2.35 14.13
N GLN A 789 0.78 -2.65 15.35
CA GLN A 789 -0.63 -2.66 15.74
C GLN A 789 -1.27 -1.27 15.59
N GLN A 790 -0.58 -0.22 16.06
CA GLN A 790 -1.04 1.17 15.90
C GLN A 790 -1.04 1.64 14.45
N THR A 791 -0.17 1.09 13.60
CA THR A 791 -0.20 1.33 12.15
C THR A 791 -1.52 0.85 11.54
N LEU A 792 -1.94 -0.37 11.87
CA LEU A 792 -3.24 -0.91 11.43
C LEU A 792 -4.41 -0.07 11.97
N THR A 793 -4.41 0.21 13.27
CA THR A 793 -5.45 1.03 13.92
C THR A 793 -5.55 2.43 13.30
N ALA A 794 -4.44 3.09 12.98
CA ALA A 794 -4.43 4.39 12.32
C ALA A 794 -5.02 4.31 10.90
N TYR A 795 -4.73 3.26 10.16
CA TYR A 795 -5.28 3.03 8.82
C TYR A 795 -6.81 2.84 8.89
N ILE A 796 -7.28 1.94 9.76
CA ILE A 796 -8.71 1.64 9.95
C ILE A 796 -9.50 2.88 10.38
N ASN A 797 -8.93 3.70 11.28
CA ASN A 797 -9.55 4.97 11.68
C ASN A 797 -9.66 5.99 10.54
N THR A 798 -8.72 5.96 9.58
CA THR A 798 -8.59 6.97 8.52
C THR A 798 -9.49 6.69 7.31
N PHE A 799 -9.59 5.44 6.90
CA PHE A 799 -10.27 5.03 5.68
C PHE A 799 -11.63 4.38 5.94
N ASP A 800 -12.46 4.29 4.91
CA ASP A 800 -13.74 3.58 5.00
C ASP A 800 -13.49 2.08 4.76
N MET A 801 -13.61 1.27 5.81
CA MET A 801 -13.43 -0.19 5.72
C MET A 801 -14.60 -0.91 5.03
N THR A 802 -15.64 -0.19 4.59
CA THR A 802 -16.72 -0.75 3.76
C THR A 802 -16.47 -0.52 2.26
N ASP A 803 -15.53 0.36 1.90
CA ASP A 803 -15.19 0.65 0.51
C ASP A 803 -14.18 -0.37 -0.05
N LEU A 804 -14.73 -1.50 -0.50
CA LEU A 804 -13.97 -2.52 -1.21
C LEU A 804 -13.42 -2.04 -2.56
N ALA A 805 -14.10 -1.11 -3.23
CA ALA A 805 -13.67 -0.66 -4.55
C ALA A 805 -12.38 0.16 -4.45
N ALA A 806 -12.23 0.91 -3.35
CA ALA A 806 -10.97 1.57 -3.03
C ALA A 806 -9.86 0.56 -2.72
N GLY A 807 -10.14 -0.56 -2.05
CA GLY A 807 -9.15 -1.61 -1.70
C GLY A 807 -8.61 -1.54 -0.27
N HIS A 808 -9.17 -0.66 0.57
CA HIS A 808 -8.72 -0.45 1.95
C HIS A 808 -8.83 -1.68 2.86
N PRO A 809 -9.95 -2.45 2.87
CA PRO A 809 -10.10 -3.58 3.80
C PRO A 809 -9.06 -4.68 3.55
N LYS A 810 -8.80 -4.99 2.27
CA LYS A 810 -7.77 -5.96 1.87
C LYS A 810 -6.38 -5.52 2.30
N SER A 811 -6.06 -4.23 2.17
CA SER A 811 -4.75 -3.66 2.54
C SER A 811 -4.41 -3.96 4.01
N VAL A 812 -5.39 -3.83 4.92
CA VAL A 812 -5.21 -4.13 6.35
C VAL A 812 -5.14 -5.64 6.60
N GLN A 813 -6.01 -6.43 5.96
CA GLN A 813 -6.09 -7.88 6.18
C GLN A 813 -4.84 -8.64 5.73
N GLN A 814 -4.15 -8.17 4.67
CA GLN A 814 -3.02 -8.86 4.05
C GLN A 814 -1.65 -8.43 4.58
N TRP A 815 -1.56 -7.29 5.27
CA TRP A 815 -0.28 -6.76 5.75
C TRP A 815 0.10 -7.50 7.03
N VAL A 816 1.18 -8.28 7.00
CA VAL A 816 1.55 -9.20 8.10
C VAL A 816 2.92 -8.90 8.69
N LEU A 817 3.05 -9.03 10.01
CA LEU A 817 4.32 -9.01 10.73
C LEU A 817 4.91 -10.42 10.86
N LEU A 818 6.00 -10.69 10.13
CA LEU A 818 6.86 -11.85 10.39
C LEU A 818 7.99 -11.44 11.33
N GLY A 819 7.82 -11.71 12.62
CA GLY A 819 8.75 -11.28 13.67
C GLY A 819 8.19 -11.50 15.07
N ASP A 820 8.98 -11.16 16.08
CA ASP A 820 8.55 -11.16 17.48
C ASP A 820 7.84 -9.83 17.81
N PRO A 821 6.54 -9.84 18.15
CA PRO A 821 5.80 -8.60 18.44
C PRO A 821 6.26 -7.92 19.73
N SER A 822 6.93 -8.63 20.64
CA SER A 822 7.49 -8.07 21.86
C SER A 822 8.90 -7.51 21.69
N LEU A 823 9.45 -7.55 20.47
CA LEU A 823 10.81 -7.09 20.18
C LEU A 823 10.98 -5.62 20.60
N LYS A 824 11.95 -5.35 21.47
CA LYS A 824 12.38 -3.98 21.76
C LYS A 824 13.18 -3.45 20.58
N ILE A 825 12.64 -2.47 19.85
CA ILE A 825 13.32 -1.84 18.72
C ILE A 825 14.59 -1.15 19.23
N GLY A 826 15.74 -1.54 18.70
CA GLY A 826 17.04 -1.05 19.14
C GLY A 826 17.64 -1.77 20.37
N GLY A 827 16.98 -2.79 20.92
CA GLY A 827 17.46 -3.60 22.05
C GLY A 827 17.30 -2.99 23.44
N TYR A 828 17.60 -3.77 24.48
CA TYR A 828 17.53 -3.37 25.88
C TYR A 828 18.85 -2.79 26.39
N GLU A 829 18.78 -1.85 27.34
CA GLU A 829 19.94 -1.22 28.02
C GLU A 829 20.70 -2.18 28.95
#